data_AF-A0A924PAL6-F1
#
_entry.id   AF-A0A924PAL6-F1
#
_cell.length_a   1.000
_cell.length_b   1.000
_cell.length_c   1.000
_cell.angle_alpha   90.00
_cell.angle_beta   90.00
_cell.angle_gamma   90.00
#
_symmetry.space_group_name_H-M   'P 1'
#
loop_
_entity.id
_entity.type
_entity.pdbx_description
1 polymer ?
#
loop_
_entity_poly.entity_id
_entity_poly.type
_entity_poly.pdbx_seq_one_letter_code
_entity_poly.pdbx_strand_id
1 'polypeptide(L)'
;MSYGTGATSRFEAIREIISRTPRKFDPPRDENGKRLRISDFYGMNTFDLHQMKDKLPKEVFQKLSSTIEKGKKLDSDIANTVAHAIKEWALAKGVTHFCHWFQPQTGTTAEKHDAFLSYDDNGRTIEKFSGSQLIQSEPDASSFPSGGMRTTFEARGYTAWDPSSPVFIMETANSKTLCIPSVFISYHGDALDEKTALLRSMEVLSANACELLTLIGTNGVKRVLPNLGIEQEYFLIDRAFYTQRPDLLFTGRSLMGAQPPKGQQLEDHYFGSIPARAQAFMSEMEYELYKLGVPIKTRHNEVAPSQFETAPIYEEANIATDHNQLVMEILRKVALRHHLSVLLHEKPFAGVNGSGKHNNWSLGIAASSPELDGENLLDPGKTPHENLRFLLVLAAVLKGVHKHSGLLRASIASSGNDHRLGANEAPPAIISVFLGDHLSRILNEIEKGAGKDQNVEAAVIKLGVSKLPEVMKDNSDRNRTSPMAFTGNKFEFRAVGSSASTAFPCTILNAVVADGIAELTESLKEKMKTVKKVDVAILDVVRDAIKETHAIRFEGNNYSDEWVTEAERRGLPNLRKTPEALAEMVTPKSKSMLTKLGIFSEAELNSRFHVRTEIFIKNLIIEVDTLRTMVDTMILPACYAYHGFLAASVASAKAAGVTAPQTADLNRISGLIVTLQGKRGDLEKTYHKTESVHSEEEKARMLSREVSEAMLAVRTQCDELEAIVADDYWPLPKYREMLFLS
;
A
#
# COMPACT_ATOMS: atom_id res chain seq x y z
N MET A 1 34.49 14.59 -35.23
CA MET A 1 34.02 15.10 -33.92
C MET A 1 33.18 14.00 -33.31
N SER A 2 33.63 13.41 -32.21
CA SER A 2 32.87 12.39 -31.49
C SER A 2 31.65 13.07 -30.86
N TYR A 3 30.49 13.01 -31.51
CA TYR A 3 29.24 13.32 -30.83
C TYR A 3 29.16 12.38 -29.63
N GLY A 4 29.17 12.90 -28.41
CA GLY A 4 28.98 12.10 -27.22
C GLY A 4 27.64 11.38 -27.35
N THR A 5 27.66 10.11 -27.70
CA THR A 5 26.46 9.28 -27.74
C THR A 5 25.95 9.16 -26.30
N GLY A 6 24.63 9.08 -26.09
CA GLY A 6 24.06 8.87 -24.75
C GLY A 6 24.68 7.68 -24.00
N ALA A 7 25.18 6.68 -24.74
CA ALA A 7 25.96 5.56 -24.21
C ALA A 7 27.20 5.97 -23.41
N THR A 8 27.83 7.11 -23.71
CA THR A 8 28.99 7.63 -22.96
C THR A 8 28.62 7.88 -21.50
N SER A 9 27.47 8.52 -21.25
CA SER A 9 26.97 8.76 -19.89
C SER A 9 26.62 7.46 -19.17
N ARG A 10 26.07 6.47 -19.88
CA ARG A 10 25.75 5.13 -19.35
C ARG A 10 26.98 4.40 -18.84
N PHE A 11 28.07 4.39 -19.61
CA PHE A 11 29.31 3.77 -19.18
C PHE A 11 30.02 4.54 -18.06
N GLU A 12 29.88 5.87 -18.00
CA GLU A 12 30.35 6.67 -16.85
C GLU A 12 29.61 6.27 -15.56
N ALA A 13 28.29 6.10 -15.61
CA ALA A 13 27.52 5.59 -14.47
C ALA A 13 27.99 4.18 -14.05
N ILE A 14 28.23 3.27 -14.99
CA ILE A 14 28.75 1.93 -14.67
C ILE A 14 30.09 2.01 -13.94
N ARG A 15 31.02 2.85 -14.42
CA ARG A 15 32.34 3.05 -13.77
C ARG A 15 32.19 3.64 -12.37
N GLU A 16 31.30 4.62 -12.21
CA GLU A 16 31.00 5.20 -10.90
C GLU A 16 30.49 4.12 -9.94
N ILE A 17 29.52 3.31 -10.36
CA ILE A 17 28.88 2.28 -9.53
C ILE A 17 29.89 1.23 -9.07
N ILE A 18 30.74 0.73 -9.96
CA ILE A 18 31.77 -0.27 -9.63
C ILE A 18 32.76 0.27 -8.58
N SER A 19 32.98 1.59 -8.55
CA SER A 19 33.87 2.23 -7.58
C SER A 19 33.22 2.50 -6.21
N ARG A 20 31.90 2.33 -6.07
CA ARG A 20 31.19 2.66 -4.83
C ARG A 20 31.42 1.62 -3.75
N THR A 21 31.80 2.10 -2.57
CA THR A 21 31.87 1.29 -1.36
C THR A 21 30.59 1.48 -0.52
N PRO A 22 30.13 0.46 0.23
CA PRO A 22 29.04 0.62 1.18
C PRO A 22 29.30 1.78 2.15
N ARG A 23 28.30 2.65 2.31
CA ARG A 23 28.32 3.72 3.31
C ARG A 23 28.47 3.12 4.70
N LYS A 24 29.41 3.64 5.48
CA LYS A 24 29.58 3.26 6.88
C LYS A 24 28.73 4.19 7.75
N PHE A 25 27.63 3.67 8.26
CA PHE A 25 26.86 4.31 9.32
C PHE A 25 27.35 3.79 10.67
N ASP A 26 27.78 4.67 11.59
CA ASP A 26 28.11 4.27 12.97
C ASP A 26 26.90 4.58 13.86
N PRO A 27 26.21 3.54 14.39
CA PRO A 27 25.13 3.74 15.34
C PRO A 27 25.62 4.47 16.59
N PRO A 28 24.73 5.20 17.29
CA PRO A 28 25.09 5.90 18.52
C PRO A 28 25.75 4.99 19.55
N ARG A 29 26.65 5.57 20.34
CA ARG A 29 27.37 4.91 21.42
C ARG A 29 27.10 5.61 22.74
N ASP A 30 27.16 4.85 23.83
CA ASP A 30 27.18 5.39 25.17
C ASP A 30 28.53 6.09 25.47
N GLU A 31 28.62 6.70 26.66
CA GLU A 31 29.82 7.36 27.17
C GLU A 31 31.06 6.45 27.26
N ASN A 32 30.85 5.13 27.30
CA ASN A 32 31.90 4.12 27.34
C ASN A 32 32.30 3.60 25.95
N GLY A 33 31.75 4.19 24.88
CA GLY A 33 32.01 3.82 23.50
C GLY A 33 31.30 2.54 23.03
N LYS A 34 30.39 1.98 23.84
CA LYS A 34 29.60 0.79 23.49
C LYS A 34 28.37 1.22 22.69
N ARG A 35 28.03 0.46 21.65
CA ARG A 35 26.83 0.72 20.85
C ARG A 35 25.57 0.66 21.71
N LEU A 36 24.69 1.63 21.54
CA LEU A 36 23.37 1.62 22.16
C LEU A 36 22.56 0.43 21.67
N ARG A 37 21.77 -0.17 22.58
CA ARG A 37 20.77 -1.17 22.21
C ARG A 37 19.59 -0.45 21.57
N ILE A 38 18.83 -1.15 20.73
CA ILE A 38 17.62 -0.58 20.10
C ILE A 38 16.68 0.00 21.16
N SER A 39 16.48 -0.70 22.28
CA SER A 39 15.67 -0.23 23.40
C SER A 39 16.11 1.10 24.02
N ASP A 40 17.37 1.49 23.85
CA ASP A 40 17.92 2.72 24.44
C ASP A 40 17.57 3.96 23.60
N PHE A 41 17.18 3.81 22.33
CA PHE A 41 16.81 4.90 21.42
C PHE A 41 15.46 4.71 20.69
N TYR A 42 14.79 3.57 20.90
CA TYR A 42 13.48 3.31 20.32
C TYR A 42 12.46 4.36 20.76
N GLY A 43 11.72 4.93 19.81
CA GLY A 43 10.72 5.97 20.07
C GLY A 43 11.31 7.27 20.62
N MET A 44 12.64 7.46 20.59
CA MET A 44 13.25 8.65 21.20
C MET A 44 12.76 9.97 20.59
N ASN A 45 12.29 9.94 19.33
CA ASN A 45 11.72 11.07 18.62
C ASN A 45 10.19 11.03 18.57
N THR A 46 9.55 10.27 19.46
CA THR A 46 8.09 10.16 19.56
C THR A 46 7.65 10.56 20.97
N PHE A 47 6.60 11.36 21.06
CA PHE A 47 6.00 11.78 22.32
C PHE A 47 4.92 10.78 22.73
N ASP A 48 5.37 9.57 23.07
CA ASP A 48 4.52 8.43 23.41
C ASP A 48 3.89 8.53 24.81
N LEU A 49 3.11 7.51 25.21
CA LEU A 49 2.47 7.47 26.54
C LEU A 49 3.48 7.53 27.70
N HIS A 50 4.71 7.03 27.53
CA HIS A 50 5.75 7.12 28.54
C HIS A 50 6.20 8.58 28.72
N GLN A 51 6.52 9.25 27.62
CA GLN A 51 6.90 10.67 27.61
C GLN A 51 5.78 11.57 28.12
N MET A 52 4.54 11.27 27.73
CA MET A 52 3.35 11.97 28.23
C MET A 52 3.21 11.82 29.74
N LYS A 53 3.39 10.61 30.29
CA LYS A 53 3.30 10.35 31.73
C LYS A 53 4.39 11.08 32.52
N ASP A 54 5.60 11.15 31.98
CA ASP A 54 6.74 11.78 32.65
C ASP A 54 6.67 13.31 32.62
N LYS A 55 6.12 13.90 31.56
CA LYS A 55 6.13 15.36 31.36
C LYS A 55 4.82 16.07 31.67
N LEU A 56 3.69 15.36 31.71
CA LEU A 56 2.39 15.97 32.01
C LEU A 56 2.05 15.84 33.49
N PRO A 57 1.33 16.82 34.07
CA PRO A 57 0.69 16.65 35.37
C PRO A 57 -0.21 15.40 35.39
N LYS A 58 -0.23 14.68 36.52
CA LYS A 58 -0.95 13.39 36.65
C LYS A 58 -2.40 13.44 36.16
N GLU A 59 -3.15 14.48 36.51
CA GLU A 59 -4.55 14.65 36.11
C GLU A 59 -4.71 14.89 34.60
N VAL A 60 -3.78 15.67 34.01
CA VAL A 60 -3.74 15.94 32.56
C VAL A 60 -3.41 14.67 31.79
N PHE A 61 -2.43 13.90 32.25
CA PHE A 61 -2.09 12.60 31.66
C PHE A 61 -3.28 11.63 31.70
N GLN A 62 -3.96 11.50 32.85
CA GLN A 62 -5.12 10.61 32.98
C GLN A 62 -6.27 11.01 32.05
N LYS A 63 -6.54 12.32 31.93
CA LYS A 63 -7.53 12.83 30.97
C LYS A 63 -7.14 12.53 29.53
N LEU A 64 -5.88 12.79 29.14
CA LEU A 64 -5.38 12.54 27.78
C LEU A 64 -5.41 11.05 27.44
N SER A 65 -4.93 10.17 28.32
CA SER A 65 -4.98 8.71 28.16
C SER A 65 -6.42 8.25 27.97
N SER A 66 -7.35 8.73 28.81
CA SER A 66 -8.76 8.38 28.65
C SER A 66 -9.37 8.91 27.35
N THR A 67 -8.89 10.04 26.81
CA THR A 67 -9.33 10.57 25.52
C THR A 67 -8.88 9.66 24.38
N ILE A 68 -7.62 9.21 24.41
CA ILE A 68 -7.03 8.28 23.44
C ILE A 68 -7.78 6.93 23.48
N GLU A 69 -7.89 6.33 24.66
CA GLU A 69 -8.54 5.02 24.85
C GLU A 69 -10.00 5.01 24.36
N LYS A 70 -10.72 6.11 24.59
CA LYS A 70 -12.15 6.25 24.25
C LYS A 70 -12.39 6.87 22.87
N GLY A 71 -11.36 7.20 22.10
CA GLY A 71 -11.50 7.86 20.79
C GLY A 71 -12.25 9.20 20.85
N LYS A 72 -12.05 9.98 21.91
CA LYS A 72 -12.77 11.25 22.13
C LYS A 72 -11.98 12.45 21.59
N LYS A 73 -12.67 13.58 21.43
CA LYS A 73 -12.02 14.88 21.17
C LYS A 73 -11.16 15.29 22.36
N LEU A 74 -10.04 15.95 22.09
CA LEU A 74 -9.19 16.55 23.11
C LEU A 74 -9.98 17.58 23.93
N ASP A 75 -9.90 17.47 25.26
CA ASP A 75 -10.48 18.43 26.19
C ASP A 75 -9.70 19.75 26.09
N SER A 76 -10.41 20.85 25.77
CA SER A 76 -9.80 22.17 25.62
C SER A 76 -9.09 22.63 26.88
N ASP A 77 -9.54 22.16 28.05
CA ASP A 77 -8.98 22.54 29.35
C ASP A 77 -7.56 22.00 29.54
N ILE A 78 -7.22 20.89 28.89
CA ILE A 78 -5.86 20.30 28.97
C ILE A 78 -4.97 20.68 27.78
N ALA A 79 -5.54 21.22 26.70
CA ALA A 79 -4.84 21.43 25.45
C ALA A 79 -3.61 22.34 25.55
N ASN A 80 -3.71 23.45 26.29
CA ASN A 80 -2.57 24.37 26.49
C ASN A 80 -1.43 23.71 27.29
N THR A 81 -1.78 22.91 28.31
CA THR A 81 -0.78 22.19 29.12
C THR A 81 -0.07 21.13 28.29
N VAL A 82 -0.82 20.40 27.46
CA VAL A 82 -0.26 19.39 26.55
C VAL A 82 0.64 20.05 25.49
N ALA A 83 0.17 21.12 24.85
CA ALA A 83 0.95 21.88 23.87
C ALA A 83 2.26 22.42 24.47
N HIS A 84 2.21 22.97 25.68
CA HIS A 84 3.40 23.43 26.37
C HIS A 84 4.40 22.31 26.62
N ALA A 85 3.95 21.15 27.14
CA ALA A 85 4.83 20.01 27.38
C ALA A 85 5.47 19.45 26.09
N ILE A 86 4.71 19.36 25.00
CA ILE A 86 5.20 18.98 23.67
C ILE A 86 6.24 19.97 23.16
N LYS A 87 5.97 21.27 23.29
CA LYS A 87 6.88 22.35 22.86
C LYS A 87 8.21 22.27 23.59
N GLU A 88 8.19 22.19 24.92
CA GLU A 88 9.42 22.10 25.73
C GLU A 88 10.21 20.83 25.41
N TRP A 89 9.54 19.69 25.18
CA TRP A 89 10.19 18.47 24.71
C TRP A 89 10.85 18.62 23.33
N ALA A 90 10.16 19.27 22.39
CA ALA A 90 10.66 19.52 21.05
C ALA A 90 11.85 20.51 21.05
N LEU A 91 11.74 21.63 21.77
CA LEU A 91 12.80 22.62 21.91
C LEU A 91 14.06 22.01 22.54
N ALA A 92 13.92 21.16 23.56
CA ALA A 92 15.04 20.46 24.18
C ALA A 92 15.80 19.53 23.21
N LYS A 93 15.18 19.16 22.08
CA LYS A 93 15.78 18.36 21.00
C LYS A 93 16.31 19.19 19.83
N GLY A 94 16.22 20.52 19.92
CA GLY A 94 16.65 21.47 18.89
C GLY A 94 15.65 21.65 17.75
N VAL A 95 14.37 21.33 17.97
CA VAL A 95 13.31 21.58 16.99
C VAL A 95 13.02 23.08 16.92
N THR A 96 12.87 23.60 15.71
CA THR A 96 12.58 25.03 15.48
C THR A 96 11.21 25.27 14.84
N HIS A 97 10.66 24.25 14.18
CA HIS A 97 9.38 24.33 13.46
C HIS A 97 8.46 23.20 13.89
N PHE A 98 7.16 23.41 13.69
CA PHE A 98 6.14 22.38 13.81
C PHE A 98 5.29 22.32 12.53
N CYS A 99 4.62 21.20 12.29
CA CYS A 99 3.67 21.03 11.22
C CYS A 99 2.53 20.11 11.63
N HIS A 100 1.34 20.33 11.07
CA HIS A 100 0.33 19.28 11.02
C HIS A 100 0.70 18.34 9.86
N TRP A 101 0.96 17.08 10.19
CA TRP A 101 1.32 16.03 9.26
C TRP A 101 0.06 15.23 8.92
N PHE A 102 -0.34 15.19 7.66
CA PHE A 102 -1.60 14.57 7.25
C PHE A 102 -1.48 13.87 5.89
N GLN A 103 -2.47 13.03 5.56
CA GLN A 103 -2.46 12.16 4.38
C GLN A 103 -3.56 12.56 3.39
N PRO A 104 -3.36 13.59 2.53
CA PRO A 104 -4.34 13.94 1.51
C PRO A 104 -4.49 12.83 0.46
N GLN A 105 -5.50 12.95 -0.41
CA GLN A 105 -5.79 11.98 -1.49
C GLN A 105 -4.77 11.99 -2.65
N THR A 106 -3.51 12.32 -2.39
CA THR A 106 -2.39 12.28 -3.35
C THR A 106 -1.57 10.99 -3.24
N GLY A 107 -1.81 10.16 -2.22
CA GLY A 107 -1.05 8.94 -1.94
C GLY A 107 0.25 9.17 -1.16
N THR A 108 0.52 10.40 -0.73
CA THR A 108 1.69 10.78 0.09
C THR A 108 1.26 11.69 1.23
N THR A 109 2.16 11.95 2.16
CA THR A 109 1.95 12.87 3.29
C THR A 109 2.17 14.32 2.87
N ALA A 110 1.57 15.25 3.62
CA ALA A 110 1.72 16.68 3.42
C ALA A 110 2.05 17.39 4.73
N GLU A 111 2.83 18.46 4.62
CA GLU A 111 3.33 19.25 5.72
C GLU A 111 3.43 20.73 5.34
N LYS A 112 3.10 21.62 6.28
CA LYS A 112 3.41 23.06 6.24
C LYS A 112 4.18 23.38 7.52
N HIS A 113 5.38 23.95 7.39
CA HIS A 113 6.28 24.18 8.52
C HIS A 113 6.12 25.59 9.05
N ASP A 114 5.58 25.70 10.27
CA ASP A 114 5.44 26.95 11.00
C ASP A 114 6.52 27.04 12.09
N ALA A 115 7.18 28.19 12.21
CA ALA A 115 8.18 28.39 13.25
C ALA A 115 7.52 28.57 14.63
N PHE A 116 8.18 28.14 15.70
CA PHE A 116 7.75 28.49 17.06
C PHE A 116 7.92 29.99 17.39
N LEU A 117 8.65 30.72 16.56
CA LEU A 117 8.93 32.15 16.76
C LEU A 117 7.63 32.96 16.82
N SER A 118 7.48 33.72 17.89
CA SER A 118 6.39 34.65 18.11
C SER A 118 6.90 35.88 18.87
N TYR A 119 6.02 36.86 19.09
CA TYR A 119 6.31 38.04 19.90
C TYR A 119 5.46 38.01 21.17
N ASP A 120 6.05 38.37 22.31
CA ASP A 120 5.30 38.67 23.53
C ASP A 120 4.59 40.03 23.44
N ASP A 121 3.80 40.38 24.45
CA ASP A 121 3.04 41.65 24.49
C ASP A 121 3.96 42.89 24.49
N ASN A 122 5.25 42.73 24.78
CA ASN A 122 6.25 43.79 24.76
C ASN A 122 7.09 43.80 23.47
N GLY A 123 6.76 42.96 22.49
CA GLY A 123 7.49 42.84 21.22
C GLY A 123 8.81 42.06 21.30
N ARG A 124 9.09 41.35 22.40
CA ARG A 124 10.26 40.46 22.50
C ARG A 124 9.99 39.13 21.81
N THR A 125 11.01 38.61 21.13
CA THR A 125 10.94 37.30 20.47
C THR A 125 10.89 36.17 21.50
N ILE A 126 9.95 35.25 21.33
CA ILE A 126 9.75 34.07 22.18
C ILE A 126 9.36 32.85 21.33
N GLU A 127 9.58 31.65 21.85
CA GLU A 127 9.04 30.40 21.30
C GLU A 127 7.68 30.07 21.91
N LYS A 128 6.64 30.10 21.07
CA LYS A 128 5.24 29.88 21.46
C LYS A 128 4.61 28.75 20.65
N PHE A 129 3.87 27.89 21.35
CA PHE A 129 3.01 26.87 20.78
C PHE A 129 1.81 26.69 21.70
N SER A 130 0.62 27.10 21.24
CA SER A 130 -0.60 27.08 22.04
C SER A 130 -1.43 25.82 21.83
N GLY A 131 -2.35 25.55 22.75
CA GLY A 131 -3.35 24.49 22.58
C GLY A 131 -4.21 24.66 21.33
N SER A 132 -4.48 25.90 20.91
CA SER A 132 -5.20 26.17 19.66
C SER A 132 -4.39 25.74 18.43
N GLN A 133 -3.08 25.98 18.41
CA GLN A 133 -2.17 25.53 17.33
C GLN A 133 -1.94 24.02 17.36
N LEU A 134 -2.08 23.37 18.52
CA LEU A 134 -2.02 21.91 18.63
C LEU A 134 -3.30 21.26 18.10
N ILE A 135 -4.47 21.78 18.48
CA ILE A 135 -5.75 21.18 18.15
C ILE A 135 -6.05 21.30 16.66
N GLN A 136 -5.80 22.47 16.07
CA GLN A 136 -6.25 22.77 14.71
C GLN A 136 -5.32 23.76 13.99
N SER A 137 -5.12 23.53 12.69
CA SER A 137 -4.42 24.46 11.80
C SER A 137 -5.11 24.58 10.44
N GLU A 138 -4.82 25.67 9.73
CA GLU A 138 -5.23 25.92 8.34
C GLU A 138 -3.97 25.77 7.45
N PRO A 139 -3.82 24.65 6.73
CA PRO A 139 -2.60 24.34 5.98
C PRO A 139 -2.45 25.09 4.65
N ASP A 140 -3.31 26.06 4.32
CA ASP A 140 -3.39 26.68 2.98
C ASP A 140 -3.42 25.63 1.85
N ALA A 141 -4.36 24.70 1.97
CA ALA A 141 -4.41 23.45 1.23
C ALA A 141 -5.20 23.53 -0.10
N SER A 142 -5.27 24.70 -0.73
CA SER A 142 -6.15 24.96 -1.87
C SER A 142 -5.83 24.10 -3.10
N SER A 143 -4.57 23.69 -3.29
CA SER A 143 -4.13 22.90 -4.45
C SER A 143 -4.32 21.38 -4.32
N PHE A 144 -4.70 20.85 -3.15
CA PHE A 144 -4.92 19.41 -3.03
C PHE A 144 -6.16 18.96 -3.80
N PRO A 145 -6.16 17.73 -4.37
CA PRO A 145 -7.34 17.19 -5.02
C PRO A 145 -8.54 17.16 -4.07
N SER A 146 -9.70 17.63 -4.54
CA SER A 146 -10.94 17.61 -3.78
C SER A 146 -12.13 17.06 -4.57
N GLY A 147 -11.92 16.56 -5.78
CA GLY A 147 -12.97 15.95 -6.61
C GLY A 147 -14.20 16.83 -6.78
N GLY A 148 -14.02 18.14 -6.93
CA GLY A 148 -15.10 19.11 -7.06
C GLY A 148 -15.82 19.52 -5.78
N MET A 149 -15.46 18.97 -4.60
CA MET A 149 -16.10 19.34 -3.31
C MET A 149 -15.76 20.74 -2.82
N ARG A 150 -14.70 21.35 -3.36
CA ARG A 150 -14.30 22.72 -3.05
C ARG A 150 -14.45 23.56 -4.31
N THR A 151 -15.08 24.71 -4.19
CA THR A 151 -15.04 25.71 -5.25
C THR A 151 -13.68 26.40 -5.23
N THR A 152 -13.25 26.95 -6.37
CA THR A 152 -11.95 27.65 -6.48
C THR A 152 -11.85 28.90 -5.60
N PHE A 153 -12.99 29.47 -5.16
CA PHE A 153 -13.03 30.66 -4.31
C PHE A 153 -13.32 30.35 -2.82
N GLU A 154 -13.76 29.14 -2.46
CA GLU A 154 -13.97 28.67 -1.08
C GLU A 154 -13.15 27.39 -0.78
N ALA A 155 -11.82 27.48 -0.93
CA ALA A 155 -10.92 26.33 -0.86
C ALA A 155 -10.37 26.01 0.55
N ARG A 156 -10.83 26.71 1.60
CA ARG A 156 -10.33 26.52 2.98
C ARG A 156 -10.54 25.09 3.45
N GLY A 157 -9.51 24.53 4.07
CA GLY A 157 -9.57 23.24 4.77
C GLY A 157 -8.87 23.35 6.10
N TYR A 158 -9.17 22.43 7.01
CA TYR A 158 -8.60 22.43 8.36
C TYR A 158 -7.96 21.10 8.66
N THR A 159 -6.83 21.17 9.36
CA THR A 159 -6.20 20.02 9.98
C THR A 159 -6.57 19.97 11.44
N ALA A 160 -6.79 18.79 11.99
CA ALA A 160 -7.01 18.61 13.42
C ALA A 160 -6.20 17.42 13.94
N TRP A 161 -5.55 17.60 15.10
CA TRP A 161 -4.72 16.55 15.69
C TRP A 161 -5.55 15.30 16.03
N ASP A 162 -5.06 14.15 15.60
CA ASP A 162 -5.51 12.84 16.07
C ASP A 162 -4.68 12.42 17.28
N PRO A 163 -5.21 12.53 18.52
CA PRO A 163 -4.44 12.21 19.72
C PRO A 163 -4.13 10.72 19.85
N SER A 164 -4.81 9.83 19.10
CA SER A 164 -4.48 8.40 19.11
C SER A 164 -3.15 8.10 18.44
N SER A 165 -2.65 9.01 17.59
CA SER A 165 -1.33 8.93 16.97
C SER A 165 -0.37 9.94 17.63
N PRO A 166 0.74 9.47 18.24
CA PRO A 166 1.63 10.33 19.01
C PRO A 166 2.36 11.33 18.10
N VAL A 167 2.57 12.55 18.59
CA VAL A 167 3.40 13.52 17.88
C VAL A 167 4.85 13.05 17.83
N PHE A 168 5.55 13.35 16.74
CA PHE A 168 6.92 12.88 16.52
C PHE A 168 7.82 14.00 15.99
N ILE A 169 9.13 13.78 16.00
CA ILE A 169 10.13 14.70 15.45
C ILE A 169 10.74 14.06 14.22
N MET A 170 10.49 14.66 13.07
CA MET A 170 11.15 14.31 11.83
C MET A 170 12.49 15.04 11.74
N GLU A 171 13.57 14.28 11.57
CA GLU A 171 14.92 14.83 11.38
C GLU A 171 15.27 14.85 9.89
N THR A 172 15.82 15.97 9.44
CA THR A 172 16.46 16.12 8.13
C THR A 172 17.94 16.45 8.34
N ALA A 173 18.70 16.61 7.25
CA ALA A 173 20.14 16.86 7.33
C ALA A 173 20.48 18.10 8.18
N ASN A 174 19.64 19.15 8.15
CA ASN A 174 19.92 20.44 8.79
C ASN A 174 18.75 20.99 9.62
N SER A 175 17.66 20.23 9.78
CA SER A 175 16.49 20.69 10.53
C SER A 175 15.80 19.56 11.27
N LYS A 176 15.06 19.93 12.31
CA LYS A 176 14.14 19.05 13.02
C LYS A 176 12.80 19.74 13.09
N THR A 177 11.75 19.00 12.78
CA THR A 177 10.37 19.50 12.76
C THR A 177 9.51 18.63 13.65
N LEU A 178 8.70 19.26 14.52
CA LEU A 178 7.65 18.59 15.28
C LEU A 178 6.46 18.32 14.35
N CYS A 179 6.14 17.06 14.13
CA CYS A 179 5.04 16.62 13.29
C CYS A 179 3.86 16.19 14.16
N ILE A 180 2.68 16.75 13.88
CA ILE A 180 1.43 16.51 14.59
C ILE A 180 0.51 15.70 13.68
N PRO A 181 0.35 14.37 13.89
CA PRO A 181 -0.49 13.53 13.06
C PRO A 181 -1.93 14.03 13.04
N SER A 182 -2.43 14.41 11.87
CA SER A 182 -3.68 15.15 11.76
C SER A 182 -4.60 14.56 10.71
N VAL A 183 -5.90 14.68 10.96
CA VAL A 183 -6.91 14.56 9.92
C VAL A 183 -7.00 15.85 9.12
N PHE A 184 -7.44 15.78 7.86
CA PHE A 184 -7.67 16.95 7.01
C PHE A 184 -9.09 16.96 6.43
N ILE A 185 -9.83 18.02 6.74
CA ILE A 185 -11.27 18.17 6.48
C ILE A 185 -11.61 19.48 5.76
N SER A 186 -12.74 19.50 5.06
CA SER A 186 -13.30 20.69 4.41
C SER A 186 -13.83 21.69 5.45
N TYR A 187 -14.16 22.91 4.99
CA TYR A 187 -14.88 23.89 5.82
C TYR A 187 -16.20 23.35 6.38
N HIS A 188 -16.88 22.45 5.67
CA HIS A 188 -18.13 21.82 6.08
C HIS A 188 -17.96 20.51 6.84
N GLY A 189 -16.72 20.07 7.07
CA GLY A 189 -16.40 18.85 7.84
C GLY A 189 -16.28 17.57 7.00
N ASP A 190 -16.22 17.69 5.67
CA ASP A 190 -16.02 16.54 4.78
C ASP A 190 -14.57 16.05 4.83
N ALA A 191 -14.36 14.74 4.75
CA ALA A 191 -13.06 14.09 4.74
C ALA A 191 -12.33 14.31 3.41
N LEU A 192 -11.29 15.15 3.43
CA LEU A 192 -10.40 15.42 2.30
C LEU A 192 -9.11 14.56 2.33
N ASP A 193 -8.99 13.67 3.30
CA ASP A 193 -7.81 12.85 3.58
C ASP A 193 -8.12 11.35 3.62
N GLU A 194 -7.12 10.50 3.75
CA GLU A 194 -7.36 9.06 3.91
C GLU A 194 -7.59 8.64 5.37
N LYS A 195 -7.11 9.44 6.35
CA LYS A 195 -7.13 9.11 7.77
C LYS A 195 -8.53 9.24 8.41
N THR A 196 -9.30 10.27 8.06
CA THR A 196 -10.65 10.46 8.63
C THR A 196 -11.55 9.26 8.34
N ALA A 197 -11.52 8.76 7.11
CA ALA A 197 -12.33 7.63 6.69
C ALA A 197 -11.92 6.34 7.41
N LEU A 198 -10.62 6.13 7.60
CA LEU A 198 -10.09 5.00 8.36
C LEU A 198 -10.61 5.03 9.80
N LEU A 199 -10.48 6.15 10.51
CA LEU A 199 -10.96 6.30 11.88
C LEU A 199 -12.47 6.04 11.99
N ARG A 200 -13.28 6.61 11.09
CA ARG A 200 -14.73 6.33 11.04
C ARG A 200 -15.03 4.85 10.85
N SER A 201 -14.32 4.16 9.94
CA SER A 201 -14.51 2.72 9.71
C SER A 201 -14.16 1.87 10.92
N MET A 202 -13.12 2.25 11.68
CA MET A 202 -12.69 1.54 12.88
C MET A 202 -13.75 1.66 13.98
N GLU A 203 -14.34 2.84 14.17
CA GLU A 203 -15.39 3.03 15.18
C GLU A 203 -16.67 2.25 14.83
N VAL A 204 -17.11 2.27 13.57
CA VAL A 204 -18.32 1.54 13.13
C VAL A 204 -18.11 0.03 13.27
N LEU A 205 -16.95 -0.47 12.84
CA LEU A 205 -16.58 -1.87 13.02
C LEU A 205 -16.56 -2.27 14.50
N SER A 206 -15.93 -1.46 15.36
CA SER A 206 -15.88 -1.69 16.79
C SER A 206 -17.29 -1.71 17.40
N ALA A 207 -18.16 -0.76 17.05
CA ALA A 207 -19.51 -0.68 17.58
C ALA A 207 -20.34 -1.92 17.22
N ASN A 208 -20.35 -2.30 15.93
CA ASN A 208 -21.08 -3.47 15.45
C ASN A 208 -20.55 -4.77 16.07
N ALA A 209 -19.22 -4.90 16.20
CA ALA A 209 -18.60 -6.06 16.83
C ALA A 209 -18.92 -6.14 18.33
N CYS A 210 -18.87 -5.03 19.06
CA CYS A 210 -19.26 -4.98 20.48
C CYS A 210 -20.73 -5.38 20.69
N GLU A 211 -21.63 -4.91 19.82
CA GLU A 211 -23.04 -5.31 19.86
C GLU A 211 -23.21 -6.82 19.65
N LEU A 212 -22.54 -7.38 18.63
CA LEU A 212 -22.56 -8.81 18.36
C LEU A 212 -22.03 -9.63 19.55
N LEU A 213 -20.88 -9.22 20.11
CA LEU A 213 -20.25 -9.89 21.24
C LEU A 213 -21.14 -9.86 22.49
N THR A 214 -21.79 -8.73 22.75
CA THR A 214 -22.76 -8.60 23.85
C THR A 214 -23.96 -9.53 23.63
N LEU A 215 -24.49 -9.58 22.40
CA LEU A 215 -25.63 -10.42 22.04
C LEU A 215 -25.36 -11.92 22.25
N ILE A 216 -24.13 -12.38 22.01
CA ILE A 216 -23.74 -13.78 22.24
C ILE A 216 -23.31 -14.06 23.69
N GLY A 217 -23.29 -13.06 24.58
CA GLY A 217 -22.98 -13.23 26.00
C GLY A 217 -21.52 -12.99 26.38
N THR A 218 -20.69 -12.44 25.47
CA THR A 218 -19.33 -11.97 25.79
C THR A 218 -19.40 -10.55 26.37
N ASN A 219 -19.51 -10.46 27.70
CA ASN A 219 -19.62 -9.19 28.43
C ASN A 219 -18.25 -8.59 28.79
N GLY A 220 -18.20 -7.28 29.02
CA GLY A 220 -16.98 -6.59 29.48
C GLY A 220 -16.03 -6.12 28.38
N VAL A 221 -16.40 -6.33 27.11
CA VAL A 221 -15.77 -5.74 25.93
C VAL A 221 -16.03 -4.23 25.94
N LYS A 222 -14.95 -3.42 25.83
CA LYS A 222 -15.07 -1.97 25.65
C LYS A 222 -15.03 -1.59 24.18
N ARG A 223 -14.07 -2.15 23.44
CA ARG A 223 -13.84 -1.89 22.02
C ARG A 223 -13.32 -3.15 21.33
N VAL A 224 -13.49 -3.20 20.01
CA VAL A 224 -12.84 -4.17 19.13
C VAL A 224 -11.98 -3.37 18.15
N LEU A 225 -10.67 -3.57 18.22
CA LEU A 225 -9.68 -2.80 17.48
C LEU A 225 -9.19 -3.62 16.28
N PRO A 226 -9.32 -3.11 15.05
CA PRO A 226 -8.64 -3.72 13.92
C PRO A 226 -7.13 -3.49 14.05
N ASN A 227 -6.37 -4.57 13.93
CA ASN A 227 -4.92 -4.56 13.89
C ASN A 227 -4.42 -4.79 12.46
N LEU A 228 -3.27 -4.22 12.13
CA LEU A 228 -2.69 -4.31 10.80
C LEU A 228 -1.16 -4.51 10.87
N GLY A 229 -0.67 -5.58 10.24
CA GLY A 229 0.75 -5.78 9.93
C GLY A 229 0.99 -5.57 8.44
N ILE A 230 1.94 -4.72 8.07
CA ILE A 230 2.12 -4.27 6.69
C ILE A 230 3.46 -4.75 6.15
N GLU A 231 3.45 -5.63 5.17
CA GLU A 231 4.66 -6.11 4.49
C GLU A 231 4.96 -5.16 3.32
N GLN A 232 6.02 -4.35 3.40
CA GLN A 232 6.36 -3.35 2.38
C GLN A 232 7.45 -3.87 1.46
N GLU A 233 7.09 -4.20 0.23
CA GLU A 233 8.06 -4.52 -0.83
C GLU A 233 8.49 -3.27 -1.61
N TYR A 234 9.72 -3.31 -2.13
CA TYR A 234 10.30 -2.24 -2.95
C TYR A 234 11.52 -2.73 -3.74
N PHE A 235 11.88 -2.01 -4.80
CA PHE A 235 13.17 -2.19 -5.49
C PHE A 235 14.19 -1.14 -5.03
N LEU A 236 15.46 -1.53 -4.95
CA LEU A 236 16.59 -0.60 -4.83
C LEU A 236 17.45 -0.65 -6.08
N ILE A 237 17.58 0.47 -6.78
CA ILE A 237 18.53 0.57 -7.88
C ILE A 237 19.54 1.67 -7.61
N ASP A 238 20.69 1.59 -8.28
CA ASP A 238 21.67 2.64 -8.18
C ASP A 238 21.13 3.97 -8.74
N ARG A 239 21.35 5.06 -7.99
CA ARG A 239 20.86 6.38 -8.36
C ARG A 239 21.43 6.88 -9.69
N ALA A 240 22.66 6.51 -10.05
CA ALA A 240 23.27 6.93 -11.31
C ALA A 240 22.51 6.35 -12.52
N PHE A 241 22.07 5.09 -12.42
CA PHE A 241 21.19 4.51 -13.43
C PHE A 241 19.80 5.13 -13.43
N TYR A 242 19.21 5.33 -12.24
CA TYR A 242 17.88 5.94 -12.11
C TYR A 242 17.80 7.31 -12.82
N THR A 243 18.82 8.16 -12.65
CA THR A 243 18.85 9.49 -13.28
C THR A 243 19.01 9.47 -14.79
N GLN A 244 19.46 8.36 -15.38
CA GLN A 244 19.59 8.18 -16.83
C GLN A 244 18.36 7.51 -17.46
N ARG A 245 17.32 7.26 -16.67
CA ARG A 245 16.06 6.64 -17.09
C ARG A 245 14.91 7.62 -16.86
N PRO A 246 14.62 8.51 -17.82
CA PRO A 246 13.51 9.47 -17.71
C PRO A 246 12.17 8.80 -17.40
N ASP A 247 11.93 7.61 -17.94
CA ASP A 247 10.77 6.80 -17.62
C ASP A 247 10.70 6.41 -16.15
N LEU A 248 11.78 5.92 -15.54
CA LEU A 248 11.80 5.65 -14.10
C LEU A 248 11.61 6.92 -13.26
N LEU A 249 12.16 8.04 -13.71
CA LEU A 249 12.05 9.31 -13.00
C LEU A 249 10.62 9.86 -12.98
N PHE A 250 9.95 9.87 -14.14
CA PHE A 250 8.63 10.49 -14.29
C PHE A 250 7.46 9.54 -14.01
N THR A 251 7.66 8.23 -14.21
CA THR A 251 6.56 7.25 -14.12
C THR A 251 6.78 6.22 -13.00
N GLY A 252 7.97 6.14 -12.43
CA GLY A 252 8.32 5.13 -11.43
C GLY A 252 8.50 3.71 -11.99
N ARG A 253 8.26 3.50 -13.30
CA ARG A 253 8.48 2.24 -14.01
C ARG A 253 9.20 2.45 -15.33
N SER A 254 9.76 1.38 -15.84
CA SER A 254 10.40 1.38 -17.15
C SER A 254 9.36 1.10 -18.24
N LEU A 255 9.25 2.03 -19.19
CA LEU A 255 8.31 1.94 -20.32
C LEU A 255 8.88 1.11 -21.47
N MET A 256 10.20 0.90 -21.47
CA MET A 256 10.96 0.03 -22.37
C MET A 256 12.12 -0.62 -21.63
N GLY A 257 12.64 -1.71 -22.17
CA GLY A 257 13.75 -2.48 -21.61
C GLY A 257 13.60 -3.96 -21.93
N ALA A 258 14.57 -4.48 -22.68
CA ALA A 258 14.66 -5.89 -23.01
C ALA A 258 14.99 -6.75 -21.79
N GLN A 259 14.44 -7.96 -21.77
CA GLN A 259 14.75 -8.93 -20.72
C GLN A 259 16.24 -9.34 -20.75
N PRO A 260 16.93 -9.35 -19.61
CA PRO A 260 18.28 -9.86 -19.54
C PRO A 260 18.31 -11.39 -19.72
N PRO A 261 19.40 -11.98 -20.23
CA PRO A 261 19.54 -13.44 -20.33
C PRO A 261 19.36 -14.17 -18.99
N LYS A 262 19.86 -13.56 -17.91
CA LYS A 262 19.55 -13.91 -16.52
C LYS A 262 18.63 -12.84 -15.95
N GLY A 263 17.40 -13.20 -15.62
CA GLY A 263 16.44 -12.42 -14.85
C GLY A 263 16.27 -13.05 -13.46
N GLN A 264 15.09 -13.58 -13.19
CA GLN A 264 14.75 -14.23 -11.91
C GLN A 264 14.58 -15.75 -11.99
N GLN A 265 14.89 -16.38 -13.14
CA GLN A 265 14.53 -17.78 -13.42
C GLN A 265 15.17 -18.81 -12.48
N LEU A 266 16.21 -18.42 -11.74
CA LEU A 266 16.87 -19.27 -10.74
C LEU A 266 16.30 -19.11 -9.33
N GLU A 267 15.44 -18.12 -9.10
CA GLU A 267 14.88 -17.76 -7.78
C GLU A 267 15.97 -17.58 -6.69
N ASP A 268 17.21 -17.31 -7.11
CA ASP A 268 18.42 -17.31 -6.28
C ASP A 268 18.57 -16.05 -5.42
N HIS A 269 17.74 -15.04 -5.67
CA HIS A 269 17.69 -13.83 -4.88
C HIS A 269 16.87 -14.01 -3.59
N TYR A 270 15.78 -14.81 -3.63
CA TYR A 270 14.86 -14.98 -2.51
C TYR A 270 15.55 -15.63 -1.32
N PHE A 271 15.55 -14.93 -0.17
CA PHE A 271 16.35 -15.30 1.01
C PHE A 271 17.85 -15.55 0.76
N GLY A 272 18.38 -15.08 -0.37
CA GLY A 272 19.81 -15.04 -0.63
C GLY A 272 20.54 -14.04 0.29
N SER A 273 21.86 -14.00 0.22
CA SER A 273 22.64 -13.00 0.95
C SER A 273 22.29 -11.59 0.47
N ILE A 274 21.91 -10.70 1.40
CA ILE A 274 21.64 -9.29 1.08
C ILE A 274 22.96 -8.61 0.64
N PRO A 275 23.01 -7.95 -0.53
CA PRO A 275 24.19 -7.23 -0.98
C PRO A 275 24.67 -6.19 0.04
N ALA A 276 25.98 -6.03 0.22
CA ALA A 276 26.54 -5.20 1.29
C ALA A 276 26.06 -3.73 1.27
N ARG A 277 25.84 -3.15 0.08
CA ARG A 277 25.27 -1.79 -0.06
C ARG A 277 23.81 -1.72 0.38
N ALA A 278 22.99 -2.70 -0.02
CA ALA A 278 21.59 -2.79 0.40
C ALA A 278 21.48 -3.03 1.91
N GLN A 279 22.34 -3.89 2.47
CA GLN A 279 22.42 -4.14 3.91
C GLN A 279 22.79 -2.89 4.71
N ALA A 280 23.75 -2.09 4.22
CA ALA A 280 24.12 -0.81 4.84
C ALA A 280 22.95 0.18 4.81
N PHE A 281 22.24 0.27 3.68
CA PHE A 281 21.01 1.06 3.54
C PHE A 281 19.94 0.63 4.55
N MET A 282 19.61 -0.67 4.59
CA MET A 282 18.58 -1.19 5.50
C MET A 282 18.92 -0.94 6.97
N SER A 283 20.20 -1.03 7.33
CA SER A 283 20.65 -0.79 8.71
C SER A 283 20.45 0.67 9.15
N GLU A 284 20.71 1.64 8.26
CA GLU A 284 20.44 3.06 8.55
C GLU A 284 18.93 3.36 8.51
N MET A 285 18.20 2.73 7.58
CA MET A 285 16.74 2.85 7.47
C MET A 285 16.02 2.38 8.74
N GLU A 286 16.37 1.20 9.25
CA GLU A 286 15.83 0.67 10.51
C GLU A 286 16.14 1.58 11.69
N TYR A 287 17.37 2.10 11.77
CA TYR A 287 17.75 3.03 12.82
C TYR A 287 16.88 4.29 12.83
N GLU A 288 16.64 4.90 11.66
CA GLU A 288 15.77 6.08 11.52
C GLU A 288 14.33 5.77 11.91
N LEU A 289 13.80 4.60 11.52
CA LEU A 289 12.45 4.16 11.87
C LEU A 289 12.28 3.84 13.35
N TYR A 290 13.29 3.20 13.98
CA TYR A 290 13.26 2.93 15.42
C TYR A 290 13.24 4.22 16.24
N LYS A 291 13.95 5.28 15.83
CA LYS A 291 13.85 6.59 16.50
C LYS A 291 12.41 7.14 16.48
N LEU A 292 11.67 6.88 15.41
CA LEU A 292 10.27 7.28 15.23
C LEU A 292 9.28 6.33 15.91
N GLY A 293 9.75 5.25 16.54
CA GLY A 293 8.89 4.27 17.22
C GLY A 293 8.21 3.28 16.27
N VAL A 294 8.70 3.13 15.03
CA VAL A 294 8.20 2.15 14.07
C VAL A 294 8.83 0.77 14.35
N PRO A 295 8.06 -0.28 14.65
CA PRO A 295 8.59 -1.56 15.13
C PRO A 295 9.02 -2.50 13.99
N ILE A 296 9.96 -2.09 13.12
CA ILE A 296 10.50 -2.96 12.05
C ILE A 296 11.07 -4.25 12.66
N LYS A 297 10.58 -5.39 12.18
CA LYS A 297 10.90 -6.72 12.70
C LYS A 297 11.69 -7.56 11.72
N THR A 298 11.31 -7.51 10.44
CA THR A 298 11.81 -8.40 9.40
C THR A 298 12.30 -7.60 8.21
N ARG A 299 13.40 -8.05 7.61
CA ARG A 299 13.90 -7.62 6.30
C ARG A 299 14.46 -8.82 5.53
N HIS A 300 14.29 -8.86 4.21
CA HIS A 300 14.93 -9.85 3.36
C HIS A 300 14.95 -9.42 1.89
N ASN A 301 15.70 -10.17 1.09
CA ASN A 301 15.57 -10.16 -0.36
C ASN A 301 14.25 -10.78 -0.78
N GLU A 302 13.64 -10.20 -1.81
CA GLU A 302 12.47 -10.75 -2.50
C GLU A 302 12.89 -11.59 -3.72
N VAL A 303 11.91 -12.14 -4.46
CA VAL A 303 12.16 -13.05 -5.59
C VAL A 303 12.88 -12.37 -6.75
N ALA A 304 12.51 -11.13 -7.11
CA ALA A 304 13.19 -10.43 -8.20
C ALA A 304 14.56 -9.87 -7.75
N PRO A 305 15.56 -9.82 -8.65
CA PRO A 305 16.82 -9.15 -8.36
C PRO A 305 16.60 -7.71 -7.95
N SER A 306 17.33 -7.26 -6.92
CA SER A 306 17.20 -5.91 -6.37
C SER A 306 15.83 -5.55 -5.79
N GLN A 307 14.97 -6.55 -5.53
CA GLN A 307 13.72 -6.41 -4.79
C GLN A 307 13.92 -6.83 -3.32
N PHE A 308 13.31 -6.11 -2.40
CA PHE A 308 13.43 -6.34 -0.97
C PHE A 308 12.08 -6.14 -0.27
N GLU A 309 11.96 -6.70 0.93
CA GLU A 309 10.82 -6.51 1.82
C GLU A 309 11.28 -6.00 3.19
N THR A 310 10.45 -5.17 3.82
CA THR A 310 10.52 -4.86 5.25
C THR A 310 9.13 -4.95 5.89
N ALA A 311 9.02 -5.54 7.08
CA ALA A 311 7.75 -5.70 7.78
C ALA A 311 7.88 -5.34 9.27
N PRO A 312 6.95 -4.53 9.83
CA PRO A 312 6.89 -4.25 11.26
C PRO A 312 6.10 -5.32 12.03
N ILE A 313 6.21 -5.29 13.36
CA ILE A 313 5.22 -5.90 14.23
C ILE A 313 3.86 -5.21 13.97
N TYR A 314 2.77 -5.97 13.96
CA TYR A 314 1.44 -5.39 13.77
C TYR A 314 1.10 -4.40 14.90
N GLU A 315 0.29 -3.40 14.55
CA GLU A 315 -0.19 -2.37 15.47
C GLU A 315 -1.69 -2.12 15.21
N GLU A 316 -2.33 -1.28 16.04
CA GLU A 316 -3.67 -0.79 15.72
C GLU A 316 -3.67 -0.14 14.33
N ALA A 317 -4.69 -0.41 13.51
CA ALA A 317 -4.69 -0.09 12.08
C ALA A 317 -4.39 1.39 11.76
N ASN A 318 -4.81 2.32 12.63
CA ASN A 318 -4.50 3.74 12.51
C ASN A 318 -3.00 4.02 12.62
N ILE A 319 -2.36 3.49 13.68
CA ILE A 319 -0.92 3.64 13.92
C ILE A 319 -0.11 2.93 12.83
N ALA A 320 -0.48 1.69 12.49
CA ALA A 320 0.19 0.93 11.45
C ALA A 320 0.19 1.67 10.10
N THR A 321 -0.92 2.33 9.76
CA THR A 321 -1.06 3.13 8.55
C THR A 321 -0.16 4.38 8.58
N ASP A 322 -0.13 5.12 9.69
CA ASP A 322 0.78 6.27 9.85
C ASP A 322 2.25 5.82 9.77
N HIS A 323 2.60 4.74 10.47
CA HIS A 323 3.93 4.15 10.45
C HIS A 323 4.34 3.68 9.04
N ASN A 324 3.44 3.10 8.24
CA ASN A 324 3.78 2.73 6.87
C ASN A 324 4.07 3.96 5.97
N GLN A 325 3.37 5.08 6.16
CA GLN A 325 3.73 6.32 5.46
C GLN A 325 5.14 6.78 5.84
N LEU A 326 5.50 6.71 7.13
CA LEU A 326 6.86 6.98 7.59
C LEU A 326 7.87 6.00 7.00
N VAL A 327 7.55 4.70 6.89
CA VAL A 327 8.40 3.70 6.20
C VAL A 327 8.67 4.14 4.75
N MET A 328 7.64 4.47 3.98
CA MET A 328 7.80 4.90 2.58
C MET A 328 8.61 6.20 2.45
N GLU A 329 8.48 7.12 3.41
CA GLU A 329 9.25 8.36 3.44
C GLU A 329 10.73 8.13 3.80
N ILE A 330 10.99 7.36 4.86
CA ILE A 330 12.35 7.04 5.32
C ILE A 330 13.10 6.18 4.30
N LEU A 331 12.44 5.22 3.66
CA LEU A 331 13.02 4.45 2.55
C LEU A 331 13.59 5.41 1.48
N ARG A 332 12.79 6.37 1.02
CA ARG A 332 13.22 7.37 0.02
C ARG A 332 14.34 8.27 0.54
N LYS A 333 14.21 8.80 1.76
CA LYS A 333 15.21 9.71 2.36
C LYS A 333 16.56 9.04 2.57
N VAL A 334 16.58 7.81 3.09
CA VAL A 334 17.82 7.07 3.39
C VAL A 334 18.46 6.58 2.09
N ALA A 335 17.69 6.15 1.09
CA ALA A 335 18.24 5.66 -0.18
C ALA A 335 19.14 6.70 -0.85
N LEU A 336 18.73 7.98 -0.84
CA LEU A 336 19.52 9.08 -1.39
C LEU A 336 20.89 9.22 -0.72
N ARG A 337 21.00 8.99 0.59
CA ARG A 337 22.27 9.06 1.34
C ARG A 337 23.22 7.91 0.98
N HIS A 338 22.68 6.80 0.47
CA HIS A 338 23.39 5.60 0.03
C HIS A 338 23.62 5.57 -1.49
N HIS A 339 23.31 6.66 -2.18
CA HIS A 339 23.31 6.77 -3.64
C HIS A 339 22.45 5.69 -4.33
N LEU A 340 21.34 5.33 -3.69
CA LEU A 340 20.32 4.44 -4.21
C LEU A 340 19.04 5.23 -4.48
N SER A 341 18.18 4.68 -5.32
CA SER A 341 16.81 5.11 -5.51
C SER A 341 15.88 3.95 -5.14
N VAL A 342 14.93 4.20 -4.25
CA VAL A 342 13.84 3.27 -3.94
C VAL A 342 12.74 3.43 -4.98
N LEU A 343 12.28 2.33 -5.56
CA LEU A 343 11.11 2.29 -6.43
C LEU A 343 9.98 1.56 -5.70
N LEU A 344 8.89 2.30 -5.43
CA LEU A 344 7.67 1.78 -4.80
C LEU A 344 6.57 1.41 -5.80
N HIS A 345 6.80 1.65 -7.10
CA HIS A 345 5.84 1.29 -8.13
C HIS A 345 5.62 -0.24 -8.14
N GLU A 346 4.38 -0.70 -8.33
CA GLU A 346 4.00 -2.12 -8.22
C GLU A 346 4.68 -3.03 -9.26
N LYS A 347 5.05 -2.46 -10.39
CA LYS A 347 5.79 -3.14 -11.46
C LYS A 347 6.88 -2.25 -12.09
N PRO A 348 8.02 -2.02 -11.44
CA PRO A 348 9.05 -1.10 -11.97
C PRO A 348 9.73 -1.65 -13.24
N PHE A 349 9.91 -2.97 -13.30
CA PHE A 349 10.52 -3.69 -14.42
C PHE A 349 9.57 -4.77 -14.95
N ALA A 350 9.44 -4.89 -16.27
CA ALA A 350 8.67 -5.99 -16.85
C ALA A 350 9.43 -7.31 -16.71
N GLY A 351 8.72 -8.45 -16.83
CA GLY A 351 9.31 -9.80 -16.87
C GLY A 351 9.89 -10.34 -15.56
N VAL A 352 9.89 -9.56 -14.48
CA VAL A 352 10.26 -9.97 -13.11
C VAL A 352 9.07 -9.82 -12.15
N ASN A 353 9.16 -10.27 -10.89
CA ASN A 353 8.13 -10.08 -9.87
C ASN A 353 7.80 -8.58 -9.68
N GLY A 354 6.55 -8.31 -9.32
CA GLY A 354 6.14 -6.97 -8.92
C GLY A 354 6.23 -6.79 -7.41
N SER A 355 6.08 -5.56 -6.94
CA SER A 355 6.11 -5.21 -5.51
C SER A 355 4.70 -5.12 -4.92
N GLY A 356 4.44 -5.89 -3.87
CA GLY A 356 3.21 -5.87 -3.08
C GLY A 356 3.27 -4.99 -1.83
N LYS A 357 2.10 -4.81 -1.20
CA LYS A 357 2.01 -4.34 0.19
C LYS A 357 1.02 -5.19 0.98
N HIS A 358 1.41 -6.36 1.45
CA HIS A 358 0.42 -7.24 2.09
C HIS A 358 -0.10 -6.65 3.40
N ASN A 359 -1.43 -6.66 3.53
CA ASN A 359 -2.13 -6.15 4.70
C ASN A 359 -2.61 -7.32 5.56
N ASN A 360 -1.89 -7.62 6.62
CA ASN A 360 -2.23 -8.64 7.61
C ASN A 360 -3.21 -8.08 8.63
N TRP A 361 -4.50 -8.32 8.44
CA TRP A 361 -5.60 -7.73 9.20
C TRP A 361 -6.20 -8.71 10.24
N SER A 362 -6.41 -8.25 11.47
CA SER A 362 -7.08 -9.01 12.54
C SER A 362 -7.91 -8.12 13.47
N LEU A 363 -8.63 -8.72 14.41
CA LEU A 363 -9.53 -8.01 15.35
C LEU A 363 -9.20 -8.36 16.79
N GLY A 364 -8.62 -7.41 17.54
CA GLY A 364 -8.33 -7.56 18.96
C GLY A 364 -9.42 -6.99 19.85
N ILE A 365 -9.71 -7.62 20.98
CA ILE A 365 -10.60 -7.10 22.01
C ILE A 365 -9.82 -6.20 22.96
N ALA A 366 -10.35 -5.00 23.24
CA ALA A 366 -9.97 -4.19 24.40
C ALA A 366 -11.05 -4.31 25.47
N ALA A 367 -10.68 -4.75 26.68
CA ALA A 367 -11.61 -5.05 27.77
C ALA A 367 -11.14 -4.52 29.13
N SER A 368 -12.01 -4.57 30.14
CA SER A 368 -11.60 -4.34 31.54
C SER A 368 -10.97 -5.58 32.19
N SER A 369 -11.30 -6.77 31.68
CA SER A 369 -10.85 -8.04 32.25
C SER A 369 -9.53 -8.46 31.61
N PRO A 370 -8.49 -8.80 32.39
CA PRO A 370 -7.22 -9.32 31.85
C PRO A 370 -7.35 -10.62 31.06
N GLU A 371 -8.43 -11.38 31.26
CA GLU A 371 -8.66 -12.64 30.52
C GLU A 371 -9.14 -12.38 29.09
N LEU A 372 -9.91 -11.31 28.89
CA LEU A 372 -10.54 -10.95 27.60
C LEU A 372 -9.75 -9.88 26.84
N ASP A 373 -9.00 -9.05 27.55
CA ASP A 373 -8.19 -7.98 26.98
C ASP A 373 -7.03 -8.56 26.14
N GLY A 374 -6.94 -8.15 24.88
CA GLY A 374 -5.97 -8.68 23.92
C GLY A 374 -6.40 -9.95 23.19
N GLU A 375 -7.57 -10.53 23.49
CA GLU A 375 -8.07 -11.69 22.73
C GLU A 375 -8.32 -11.33 21.26
N ASN A 376 -7.88 -12.20 20.35
CA ASN A 376 -8.12 -12.06 18.91
C ASN A 376 -9.39 -12.81 18.50
N LEU A 377 -10.34 -12.11 17.88
CA LEU A 377 -11.61 -12.69 17.42
C LEU A 377 -11.45 -13.65 16.23
N LEU A 378 -10.29 -13.64 15.58
CA LEU A 378 -9.94 -14.55 14.49
C LEU A 378 -9.06 -15.72 14.95
N ASP A 379 -8.78 -15.86 16.24
CA ASP A 379 -8.19 -17.08 16.79
C ASP A 379 -9.31 -18.08 17.17
N PRO A 380 -9.14 -19.38 16.86
CA PRO A 380 -10.02 -20.41 17.41
C PRO A 380 -9.87 -20.47 18.93
N GLY A 381 -10.98 -20.69 19.61
CA GLY A 381 -11.06 -20.69 21.07
C GLY A 381 -10.72 -22.03 21.73
N LYS A 382 -10.57 -21.99 23.05
CA LYS A 382 -10.38 -23.18 23.89
C LYS A 382 -11.72 -23.79 24.30
N THR A 383 -12.76 -22.98 24.44
CA THR A 383 -14.11 -23.45 24.81
C THR A 383 -15.03 -23.59 23.58
N PRO A 384 -16.10 -24.42 23.66
CA PRO A 384 -17.09 -24.48 22.59
C PRO A 384 -17.71 -23.12 22.25
N HIS A 385 -17.95 -22.29 23.26
CA HIS A 385 -18.53 -20.96 23.08
C HIS A 385 -17.58 -20.00 22.33
N GLU A 386 -16.31 -19.95 22.70
CA GLU A 386 -15.30 -19.15 21.98
C GLU A 386 -15.12 -19.62 20.52
N ASN A 387 -15.23 -20.93 20.27
CA ASN A 387 -15.19 -21.49 18.91
C ASN A 387 -16.41 -21.09 18.07
N LEU A 388 -17.59 -20.99 18.66
CA LEU A 388 -18.78 -20.44 17.99
C LEU A 388 -18.61 -18.95 17.68
N ARG A 389 -18.04 -18.17 18.62
CA ARG A 389 -17.67 -16.76 18.40
C ARG A 389 -16.72 -16.62 17.21
N PHE A 390 -15.66 -17.42 17.16
CA PHE A 390 -14.73 -17.46 16.04
C PHE A 390 -15.44 -17.75 14.70
N LEU A 391 -16.26 -18.82 14.65
CA LEU A 391 -16.98 -19.19 13.42
C LEU A 391 -17.97 -18.09 12.97
N LEU A 392 -18.60 -17.40 13.92
CA LEU A 392 -19.53 -16.32 13.64
C LEU A 392 -18.81 -15.10 13.05
N VAL A 393 -17.68 -14.70 13.64
CA VAL A 393 -16.85 -13.60 13.12
C VAL A 393 -16.26 -13.97 11.75
N LEU A 394 -15.76 -15.20 11.58
CA LEU A 394 -15.28 -15.71 10.30
C LEU A 394 -16.38 -15.65 9.22
N ALA A 395 -17.60 -16.10 9.54
CA ALA A 395 -18.74 -16.02 8.64
C ALA A 395 -19.11 -14.58 8.28
N ALA A 396 -19.00 -13.64 9.23
CA ALA A 396 -19.23 -12.22 8.99
C ALA A 396 -18.23 -11.64 7.98
N VAL A 397 -16.94 -11.96 8.14
CA VAL A 397 -15.89 -11.56 7.20
C VAL A 397 -16.17 -12.12 5.81
N LEU A 398 -16.44 -13.41 5.70
CA LEU A 398 -16.74 -14.06 4.41
C LEU A 398 -17.97 -13.43 3.73
N LYS A 399 -19.01 -13.12 4.50
CA LYS A 399 -20.25 -12.50 3.99
C LYS A 399 -20.00 -11.09 3.47
N GLY A 400 -19.25 -10.28 4.22
CA GLY A 400 -18.82 -8.95 3.81
C GLY A 400 -18.01 -8.97 2.50
N VAL A 401 -16.98 -9.82 2.44
CA VAL A 401 -16.10 -9.96 1.27
C VAL A 401 -16.88 -10.47 0.05
N HIS A 402 -17.73 -11.48 0.22
CA HIS A 402 -18.56 -12.02 -0.87
C HIS A 402 -19.47 -10.95 -1.48
N LYS A 403 -20.19 -10.20 -0.62
CA LYS A 403 -21.18 -9.21 -1.05
C LYS A 403 -20.53 -7.99 -1.71
N HIS A 404 -19.31 -7.61 -1.29
CA HIS A 404 -18.67 -6.36 -1.69
C HIS A 404 -17.28 -6.57 -2.34
N SER A 405 -17.09 -7.71 -3.00
CA SER A 405 -15.84 -8.08 -3.70
C SER A 405 -15.40 -7.05 -4.74
N GLY A 406 -16.34 -6.49 -5.51
CA GLY A 406 -16.07 -5.40 -6.46
C GLY A 406 -15.51 -4.15 -5.80
N LEU A 407 -16.08 -3.74 -4.65
CA LEU A 407 -15.61 -2.60 -3.87
C LEU A 407 -14.21 -2.82 -3.26
N LEU A 408 -13.92 -4.05 -2.79
CA LEU A 408 -12.57 -4.43 -2.36
C LEU A 408 -11.55 -4.33 -3.50
N ARG A 409 -11.91 -4.79 -4.72
CA ARG A 409 -11.08 -4.63 -5.92
C ARG A 409 -10.88 -3.16 -6.29
N ALA A 410 -11.89 -2.31 -6.10
CA ALA A 410 -11.78 -0.86 -6.30
C ALA A 410 -10.80 -0.20 -5.32
N SER A 411 -10.76 -0.68 -4.08
CA SER A 411 -9.89 -0.11 -3.03
C SER A 411 -8.40 -0.19 -3.33
N ILE A 412 -8.00 -1.15 -4.17
CA ILE A 412 -6.61 -1.41 -4.57
C ILE A 412 -6.32 -1.04 -6.04
N ALA A 413 -7.27 -0.37 -6.72
CA ALA A 413 -7.13 -0.01 -8.12
C ALA A 413 -6.18 1.18 -8.33
N SER A 414 -5.19 1.00 -9.21
CA SER A 414 -4.26 2.03 -9.66
C SER A 414 -3.62 1.61 -10.99
N SER A 415 -3.10 2.57 -11.75
CA SER A 415 -2.40 2.29 -13.02
C SER A 415 -1.20 1.34 -12.80
N GLY A 416 -0.46 1.52 -11.71
CA GLY A 416 0.66 0.66 -11.37
C GLY A 416 0.24 -0.77 -11.00
N ASN A 417 -0.82 -0.93 -10.21
CA ASN A 417 -1.25 -2.26 -9.74
C ASN A 417 -1.89 -3.09 -10.87
N ASP A 418 -2.48 -2.45 -11.90
CA ASP A 418 -2.96 -3.14 -13.11
C ASP A 418 -1.83 -3.87 -13.86
N HIS A 419 -0.58 -3.43 -13.73
CA HIS A 419 0.60 -4.13 -14.28
C HIS A 419 1.11 -5.27 -13.39
N ARG A 420 0.66 -5.35 -12.14
CA ARG A 420 1.10 -6.34 -11.16
C ARG A 420 0.14 -7.51 -11.05
N LEU A 421 -1.16 -7.24 -10.90
CA LEU A 421 -2.17 -8.27 -10.59
C LEU A 421 -2.24 -9.37 -11.67
N GLY A 422 -2.36 -10.62 -11.22
CA GLY A 422 -2.57 -11.79 -12.08
C GLY A 422 -1.31 -12.43 -12.67
N ALA A 423 -0.12 -12.07 -12.18
CA ALA A 423 1.15 -12.66 -12.62
C ALA A 423 2.19 -12.67 -11.48
N ASN A 424 3.16 -13.59 -11.57
CA ASN A 424 4.37 -13.62 -10.72
C ASN A 424 4.09 -13.37 -9.22
N GLU A 425 3.31 -14.26 -8.60
CA GLU A 425 2.92 -14.23 -7.18
C GLU A 425 1.99 -13.09 -6.74
N ALA A 426 1.61 -12.16 -7.62
CA ALA A 426 0.55 -11.20 -7.34
C ALA A 426 -0.84 -11.80 -7.65
N PRO A 427 -1.85 -11.64 -6.78
CA PRO A 427 -3.16 -12.23 -7.00
C PRO A 427 -3.88 -11.64 -8.23
N PRO A 428 -4.81 -12.35 -8.88
CA PRO A 428 -5.61 -11.80 -9.97
C PRO A 428 -6.64 -10.77 -9.47
N ALA A 429 -7.32 -10.11 -10.39
CA ALA A 429 -8.35 -9.11 -10.10
C ALA A 429 -9.66 -9.67 -9.52
N ILE A 430 -9.83 -10.99 -9.50
CA ILE A 430 -10.99 -11.67 -8.92
C ILE A 430 -10.74 -11.80 -7.42
N ILE A 431 -11.48 -11.07 -6.59
CA ILE A 431 -11.40 -11.23 -5.14
C ILE A 431 -12.00 -12.57 -4.74
N SER A 432 -11.22 -13.41 -4.06
CA SER A 432 -11.59 -14.71 -3.53
C SER A 432 -10.92 -14.89 -2.17
N VAL A 433 -11.45 -15.80 -1.34
CA VAL A 433 -10.93 -16.10 -0.02
C VAL A 433 -10.38 -17.51 0.05
N PHE A 434 -9.11 -17.64 0.43
CA PHE A 434 -8.47 -18.90 0.78
C PHE A 434 -8.58 -19.14 2.28
N LEU A 435 -9.09 -20.30 2.70
CA LEU A 435 -9.23 -20.65 4.12
C LEU A 435 -8.27 -21.77 4.55
N GLY A 436 -7.76 -22.53 3.58
CA GLY A 436 -7.01 -23.74 3.81
C GLY A 436 -7.91 -24.95 4.03
N ASP A 437 -7.38 -26.10 3.63
CA ASP A 437 -8.05 -27.41 3.64
C ASP A 437 -8.85 -27.73 4.90
N HIS A 438 -8.27 -27.49 6.08
CA HIS A 438 -8.89 -27.90 7.34
C HIS A 438 -10.13 -27.06 7.65
N LEU A 439 -10.01 -25.73 7.57
CA LEU A 439 -11.12 -24.83 7.84
C LEU A 439 -12.20 -24.96 6.76
N SER A 440 -11.81 -25.12 5.49
CA SER A 440 -12.74 -25.39 4.39
C SER A 440 -13.52 -26.69 4.59
N ARG A 441 -12.88 -27.78 5.08
CA ARG A 441 -13.61 -29.01 5.46
C ARG A 441 -14.61 -28.77 6.60
N ILE A 442 -14.22 -28.04 7.64
CA ILE A 442 -15.12 -27.70 8.76
C ILE A 442 -16.37 -26.98 8.23
N LEU A 443 -16.20 -25.93 7.41
CA LEU A 443 -17.32 -25.17 6.88
C LEU A 443 -18.20 -26.03 5.95
N ASN A 444 -17.61 -26.89 5.12
CA ASN A 444 -18.35 -27.80 4.25
C ASN A 444 -19.18 -28.84 5.04
N GLU A 445 -18.70 -29.31 6.18
CA GLU A 445 -19.47 -30.22 7.04
C GLU A 445 -20.63 -29.49 7.74
N ILE A 446 -20.41 -28.25 8.20
CA ILE A 446 -21.48 -27.40 8.74
C ILE A 446 -22.57 -27.18 7.68
N GLU A 447 -22.17 -26.93 6.43
CA GLU A 447 -23.06 -26.75 5.28
C GLU A 447 -23.95 -27.97 5.01
N LYS A 448 -23.35 -29.18 5.02
CA LYS A 448 -24.06 -30.46 4.85
C LYS A 448 -24.97 -30.84 6.03
N GLY A 449 -24.93 -30.07 7.12
CA GLY A 449 -25.79 -30.25 8.28
C GLY A 449 -25.15 -31.04 9.43
N ALA A 450 -23.81 -31.21 9.43
CA ALA A 450 -23.11 -31.59 10.66
C ALA A 450 -23.37 -30.50 11.72
N GLY A 451 -23.75 -30.92 12.94
CA GLY A 451 -24.15 -29.98 14.00
C GLY A 451 -25.62 -29.54 13.98
N LYS A 452 -26.51 -30.28 13.32
CA LYS A 452 -27.97 -30.20 13.59
C LYS A 452 -28.38 -30.79 14.95
N ASP A 453 -27.42 -31.33 15.70
CA ASP A 453 -27.65 -31.88 17.04
C ASP A 453 -28.04 -30.75 18.01
N GLN A 454 -29.03 -31.01 18.88
CA GLN A 454 -29.38 -30.07 19.97
C GLN A 454 -28.24 -29.92 21.00
N ASN A 455 -27.24 -30.80 20.95
CA ASN A 455 -26.03 -30.73 21.75
C ASN A 455 -24.90 -30.07 20.94
N VAL A 456 -24.77 -28.75 21.12
CA VAL A 456 -23.79 -27.93 20.40
C VAL A 456 -22.35 -28.25 20.81
N GLU A 457 -22.12 -28.65 22.06
CA GLU A 457 -20.79 -29.06 22.53
C GLU A 457 -20.31 -30.31 21.78
N ALA A 458 -21.17 -31.34 21.67
CA ALA A 458 -20.88 -32.53 20.87
C ALA A 458 -20.66 -32.19 19.39
N ALA A 459 -21.41 -31.22 18.84
CA ALA A 459 -21.25 -30.76 17.47
C ALA A 459 -19.89 -30.06 17.24
N VAL A 460 -19.49 -29.13 18.12
CA VAL A 460 -18.21 -28.43 18.04
C VAL A 460 -17.04 -29.40 18.20
N ILE A 461 -17.14 -30.36 19.13
CA ILE A 461 -16.14 -31.42 19.32
C ILE A 461 -16.04 -32.30 18.06
N LYS A 462 -17.18 -32.67 17.46
CA LYS A 462 -17.23 -33.48 16.23
C LYS A 462 -16.65 -32.74 15.02
N LEU A 463 -16.92 -31.44 14.91
CA LEU A 463 -16.36 -30.57 13.89
C LEU A 463 -14.85 -30.37 14.07
N GLY A 464 -14.32 -30.60 15.28
CA GLY A 464 -12.89 -30.52 15.55
C GLY A 464 -12.34 -29.09 15.59
N VAL A 465 -13.20 -28.09 15.80
CA VAL A 465 -12.79 -26.66 15.81
C VAL A 465 -11.71 -26.40 16.87
N SER A 466 -11.85 -27.02 18.05
CA SER A 466 -10.85 -26.95 19.13
C SER A 466 -9.55 -27.73 18.87
N LYS A 467 -9.51 -28.52 17.79
CA LYS A 467 -8.32 -29.27 17.35
C LYS A 467 -7.59 -28.58 16.20
N LEU A 468 -7.99 -27.36 15.80
CA LEU A 468 -7.20 -26.50 14.91
C LEU A 468 -5.81 -26.35 15.55
N PRO A 469 -4.77 -27.06 15.06
CA PRO A 469 -3.51 -27.14 15.79
C PRO A 469 -2.87 -25.75 15.84
N GLU A 470 -2.30 -25.34 16.97
CA GLU A 470 -1.46 -24.14 17.03
C GLU A 470 -0.33 -24.21 15.98
N VAL A 471 0.13 -25.42 15.64
CA VAL A 471 1.15 -25.70 14.62
C VAL A 471 0.66 -25.47 13.18
N MET A 472 -0.65 -25.44 12.90
CA MET A 472 -1.18 -25.05 11.59
C MET A 472 -1.19 -23.52 11.38
N LYS A 473 -0.94 -22.71 12.42
CA LYS A 473 -0.76 -21.25 12.27
C LYS A 473 0.37 -20.89 11.29
N ASP A 474 1.32 -21.79 11.07
CA ASP A 474 2.43 -21.62 10.12
C ASP A 474 2.34 -22.49 8.85
N ASN A 475 1.41 -23.45 8.79
CA ASN A 475 1.47 -24.59 7.86
C ASN A 475 0.19 -24.83 7.01
N SER A 476 -0.77 -23.90 6.95
CA SER A 476 -1.72 -23.93 5.83
C SER A 476 -0.91 -23.68 4.56
N ASP A 477 -0.94 -24.63 3.61
CA ASP A 477 -0.25 -24.50 2.32
C ASP A 477 -0.59 -23.12 1.74
N ARG A 478 0.43 -22.24 1.68
CA ARG A 478 0.21 -20.81 1.44
C ARG A 478 -0.15 -20.67 -0.02
N ASN A 479 -1.45 -20.64 -0.33
CA ASN A 479 -1.90 -20.30 -1.67
C ASN A 479 -1.54 -18.84 -1.97
N ARG A 480 -0.31 -18.62 -2.48
CA ARG A 480 0.26 -17.30 -2.77
C ARG A 480 -0.52 -16.54 -3.84
N THR A 481 -1.32 -17.26 -4.62
CA THR A 481 -2.14 -16.69 -5.71
C THR A 481 -3.45 -16.07 -5.22
N SER A 482 -3.85 -16.34 -3.96
CA SER A 482 -5.11 -15.84 -3.41
C SER A 482 -5.04 -14.36 -3.05
N PRO A 483 -6.04 -13.54 -3.43
CA PRO A 483 -6.12 -12.14 -3.04
C PRO A 483 -6.27 -11.92 -1.53
N MET A 484 -6.99 -12.81 -0.84
CA MET A 484 -7.24 -12.73 0.60
C MET A 484 -7.13 -14.13 1.22
N ALA A 485 -6.17 -14.33 2.10
CA ALA A 485 -5.90 -15.64 2.70
C ALA A 485 -6.03 -15.61 4.22
N PHE A 486 -6.77 -16.55 4.79
CA PHE A 486 -6.76 -16.79 6.23
C PHE A 486 -5.48 -17.54 6.62
N THR A 487 -4.62 -16.89 7.39
CA THR A 487 -3.30 -17.43 7.79
C THR A 487 -3.30 -17.85 9.26
N GLY A 488 -4.39 -18.48 9.70
CA GLY A 488 -4.53 -19.09 11.02
C GLY A 488 -5.16 -18.20 12.08
N ASN A 489 -4.80 -16.92 12.13
CA ASN A 489 -5.34 -15.97 13.12
C ASN A 489 -5.60 -14.56 12.57
N LYS A 490 -5.51 -14.39 11.26
CA LYS A 490 -5.63 -13.12 10.55
C LYS A 490 -5.95 -13.37 9.09
N PHE A 491 -6.42 -12.33 8.41
CA PHE A 491 -6.54 -12.33 6.95
C PHE A 491 -5.42 -11.50 6.34
N GLU A 492 -4.70 -12.09 5.41
CA GLU A 492 -3.67 -11.43 4.63
C GLU A 492 -4.28 -10.96 3.31
N PHE A 493 -4.44 -9.64 3.14
CA PHE A 493 -4.94 -9.04 1.91
C PHE A 493 -3.77 -8.65 0.99
N ARG A 494 -3.49 -9.49 0.00
CA ARG A 494 -2.29 -9.43 -0.86
C ARG A 494 -2.43 -8.52 -2.09
N ALA A 495 -3.66 -8.13 -2.41
CA ALA A 495 -3.95 -7.36 -3.62
C ALA A 495 -3.52 -5.88 -3.54
N VAL A 496 -3.15 -5.38 -2.36
CA VAL A 496 -2.74 -3.98 -2.16
C VAL A 496 -1.38 -3.71 -2.83
N GLY A 497 -1.28 -2.59 -3.55
CA GLY A 497 -0.06 -2.19 -4.26
C GLY A 497 1.01 -1.58 -3.34
N SER A 498 2.28 -1.79 -3.68
CA SER A 498 3.45 -1.26 -2.95
C SER A 498 3.49 0.26 -2.81
N SER A 499 2.83 1.03 -3.69
CA SER A 499 2.77 2.50 -3.59
C SER A 499 1.53 3.03 -2.87
N ALA A 500 0.50 2.20 -2.68
CA ALA A 500 -0.79 2.64 -2.16
C ALA A 500 -0.74 3.03 -0.67
N SER A 501 -1.50 4.05 -0.25
CA SER A 501 -1.81 4.23 1.17
C SER A 501 -2.66 3.05 1.66
N THR A 502 -2.28 2.42 2.76
CA THR A 502 -3.05 1.30 3.36
C THR A 502 -4.37 1.73 3.96
N ALA A 503 -4.53 3.02 4.24
CA ALA A 503 -5.72 3.61 4.85
C ALA A 503 -6.99 3.25 4.09
N PHE A 504 -7.02 3.45 2.77
CA PHE A 504 -8.24 3.25 1.97
C PHE A 504 -8.60 1.76 1.81
N PRO A 505 -7.67 0.85 1.44
CA PRO A 505 -7.93 -0.60 1.49
C PRO A 505 -8.42 -1.08 2.86
N CYS A 506 -7.80 -0.61 3.95
CA CYS A 506 -8.22 -0.98 5.31
C CYS A 506 -9.60 -0.40 5.68
N THR A 507 -9.90 0.83 5.24
CA THR A 507 -11.22 1.46 5.43
C THR A 507 -12.32 0.62 4.79
N ILE A 508 -12.11 0.21 3.53
CA ILE A 508 -13.08 -0.61 2.80
C ILE A 508 -13.18 -2.00 3.43
N LEU A 509 -12.06 -2.62 3.83
CA LEU A 509 -12.08 -3.91 4.52
C LEU A 509 -12.86 -3.84 5.84
N ASN A 510 -12.61 -2.83 6.67
CA ASN A 510 -13.35 -2.61 7.91
C ASN A 510 -14.84 -2.40 7.63
N ALA A 511 -15.19 -1.60 6.61
CA ALA A 511 -16.58 -1.32 6.24
C ALA A 511 -17.35 -2.57 5.80
N VAL A 512 -16.76 -3.40 4.91
CA VAL A 512 -17.45 -4.60 4.41
C VAL A 512 -17.60 -5.64 5.50
N VAL A 513 -16.63 -5.75 6.42
CA VAL A 513 -16.76 -6.61 7.60
C VAL A 513 -17.81 -6.06 8.57
N ALA A 514 -17.86 -4.75 8.80
CA ALA A 514 -18.88 -4.13 9.64
C ALA A 514 -20.31 -4.35 9.11
N ASP A 515 -20.52 -4.28 7.79
CA ASP A 515 -21.80 -4.64 7.13
C ASP A 515 -22.12 -6.13 7.34
N GLY A 516 -21.13 -7.01 7.15
CA GLY A 516 -21.28 -8.45 7.39
C GLY A 516 -21.65 -8.78 8.84
N ILE A 517 -21.02 -8.13 9.81
CA ILE A 517 -21.33 -8.27 11.24
C ILE A 517 -22.76 -7.79 11.52
N ALA A 518 -23.13 -6.61 11.03
CA ALA A 518 -24.48 -6.06 11.25
C ALA A 518 -25.58 -7.00 10.72
N GLU A 519 -25.42 -7.56 9.53
CA GLU A 519 -26.40 -8.49 8.96
C GLU A 519 -26.49 -9.81 9.74
N LEU A 520 -25.36 -10.35 10.21
CA LEU A 520 -25.38 -11.55 11.04
C LEU A 520 -25.96 -11.29 12.43
N THR A 521 -25.70 -10.11 13.02
CA THR A 521 -26.31 -9.69 14.28
C THR A 521 -27.84 -9.65 14.15
N GLU A 522 -28.38 -9.04 13.09
CA GLU A 522 -29.83 -9.01 12.86
C GLU A 522 -30.40 -10.41 12.59
N SER A 523 -29.71 -11.22 11.78
CA SER A 523 -30.10 -12.61 11.54
C SER A 523 -30.15 -13.43 12.83
N LEU A 524 -29.19 -13.22 13.74
CA LEU A 524 -29.13 -13.88 15.02
C LEU A 524 -30.26 -13.43 15.95
N LYS A 525 -30.56 -12.12 16.03
CA LYS A 525 -31.71 -11.61 16.79
C LYS A 525 -33.02 -12.26 16.32
N GLU A 526 -33.24 -12.39 15.02
CA GLU A 526 -34.43 -13.05 14.48
C GLU A 526 -34.49 -14.55 14.81
N LYS A 527 -33.39 -15.29 14.65
CA LYS A 527 -33.33 -16.72 15.02
C LYS A 527 -33.59 -16.93 16.50
N MET A 528 -33.05 -16.08 17.37
CA MET A 528 -33.24 -16.15 18.83
C MET A 528 -34.70 -15.95 19.28
N LYS A 529 -35.60 -15.40 18.43
CA LYS A 529 -37.05 -15.37 18.71
C LYS A 529 -37.70 -16.76 18.68
N THR A 530 -37.11 -17.68 17.93
CA THR A 530 -37.67 -19.04 17.70
C THR A 530 -36.83 -20.14 18.34
N VAL A 531 -35.51 -19.92 18.48
CA VAL A 531 -34.55 -20.88 19.03
C VAL A 531 -34.16 -20.47 20.45
N LYS A 532 -34.43 -21.35 21.42
CA LYS A 532 -34.22 -21.04 22.86
C LYS A 532 -32.75 -21.00 23.30
N LYS A 533 -31.86 -21.76 22.63
CA LYS A 533 -30.43 -21.81 22.98
C LYS A 533 -29.63 -20.92 22.01
N VAL A 534 -28.93 -19.93 22.56
CA VAL A 534 -28.12 -18.98 21.79
C VAL A 534 -27.10 -19.70 20.91
N ASP A 535 -26.38 -20.67 21.45
CA ASP A 535 -25.38 -21.45 20.70
C ASP A 535 -25.96 -22.19 19.48
N VAL A 536 -27.20 -22.66 19.57
CA VAL A 536 -27.89 -23.30 18.42
C VAL A 536 -28.25 -22.25 17.38
N ALA A 537 -28.74 -21.09 17.81
CA ALA A 537 -29.06 -19.97 16.92
C ALA A 537 -27.80 -19.47 16.19
N ILE A 538 -26.66 -19.36 16.88
CA ILE A 538 -25.36 -18.99 16.29
C ILE A 538 -25.00 -19.99 15.19
N LEU A 539 -25.03 -21.28 15.48
CA LEU A 539 -24.63 -22.32 14.51
C LEU A 539 -25.55 -22.34 13.28
N ASP A 540 -26.85 -22.06 13.45
CA ASP A 540 -27.79 -21.95 12.33
C ASP A 540 -27.50 -20.71 11.46
N VAL A 541 -27.24 -19.54 12.07
CA VAL A 541 -26.84 -18.33 11.34
C VAL A 541 -25.54 -18.55 10.58
N VAL A 542 -24.54 -19.15 11.24
CA VAL A 542 -23.25 -19.51 10.63
C VAL A 542 -23.46 -20.43 9.44
N ARG A 543 -24.33 -21.45 9.56
CA ARG A 543 -24.65 -22.37 8.46
C ARG A 543 -25.27 -21.65 7.27
N ASP A 544 -26.22 -20.75 7.52
CA ASP A 544 -26.88 -19.98 6.46
C ASP A 544 -25.86 -19.06 5.74
N ALA A 545 -24.97 -18.40 6.48
CA ALA A 545 -23.90 -17.58 5.93
C ALA A 545 -22.84 -18.40 5.14
N ILE A 546 -22.48 -19.59 5.62
CA ILE A 546 -21.54 -20.51 4.97
C ILE A 546 -22.05 -20.94 3.58
N LYS A 547 -23.36 -21.18 3.44
CA LYS A 547 -23.98 -21.53 2.15
C LYS A 547 -23.92 -20.35 1.18
N GLU A 548 -24.28 -19.17 1.65
CA GLU A 548 -24.26 -17.94 0.85
C GLU A 548 -22.84 -17.60 0.37
N THR A 549 -21.84 -17.78 1.23
CA THR A 549 -20.45 -17.44 0.96
C THR A 549 -19.68 -18.52 0.20
N HIS A 550 -20.31 -19.64 -0.17
CA HIS A 550 -19.66 -20.70 -0.94
C HIS A 550 -19.00 -20.16 -2.22
N ALA A 551 -19.61 -19.18 -2.89
CA ALA A 551 -19.10 -18.59 -4.11
C ALA A 551 -17.68 -18.00 -3.96
N ILE A 552 -17.39 -17.29 -2.86
CA ILE A 552 -16.13 -16.57 -2.67
C ILE A 552 -14.97 -17.46 -2.19
N ARG A 553 -15.26 -18.64 -1.63
CA ARG A 553 -14.25 -19.55 -1.08
C ARG A 553 -13.60 -20.35 -2.20
N PHE A 554 -12.28 -20.23 -2.33
CA PHE A 554 -11.54 -20.92 -3.36
C PHE A 554 -10.14 -21.34 -2.89
N GLU A 555 -9.87 -22.65 -2.99
CA GLU A 555 -8.62 -23.26 -2.51
C GLU A 555 -7.60 -23.51 -3.66
N GLY A 556 -8.02 -23.37 -4.92
CA GLY A 556 -7.22 -23.72 -6.09
C GLY A 556 -6.28 -22.62 -6.60
N ASN A 557 -5.68 -22.85 -7.76
CA ASN A 557 -4.80 -21.89 -8.43
C ASN A 557 -5.63 -20.72 -9.00
N ASN A 558 -5.44 -19.51 -8.46
CA ASN A 558 -6.18 -18.33 -8.90
C ASN A 558 -5.72 -17.80 -10.28
N TYR A 559 -4.59 -18.27 -10.82
CA TYR A 559 -4.14 -17.90 -12.17
C TYR A 559 -4.75 -18.72 -13.29
N SER A 560 -5.43 -19.80 -12.95
CA SER A 560 -5.90 -20.75 -13.97
C SER A 560 -7.08 -20.17 -14.74
N ASP A 561 -7.14 -20.43 -16.05
CA ASP A 561 -8.27 -20.01 -16.88
C ASP A 561 -9.58 -20.68 -16.41
N GLU A 562 -9.47 -21.88 -15.83
CA GLU A 562 -10.60 -22.58 -15.20
C GLU A 562 -11.17 -21.77 -14.02
N TRP A 563 -10.33 -21.11 -13.22
CA TRP A 563 -10.81 -20.24 -12.15
C TRP A 563 -11.54 -19.02 -12.71
N VAL A 564 -11.06 -18.45 -13.83
CA VAL A 564 -11.75 -17.32 -14.47
C VAL A 564 -13.17 -17.71 -14.90
N THR A 565 -13.32 -18.86 -15.57
CA THR A 565 -14.64 -19.37 -15.98
C THR A 565 -15.52 -19.74 -14.78
N GLU A 566 -14.94 -20.37 -13.76
CA GLU A 566 -15.68 -20.78 -12.57
C GLU A 566 -16.12 -19.58 -11.72
N ALA A 567 -15.27 -18.57 -11.56
CA ALA A 567 -15.59 -17.33 -10.86
C ALA A 567 -16.76 -16.59 -11.53
N GLU A 568 -16.78 -16.53 -12.86
CA GLU A 568 -17.90 -15.97 -13.62
C GLU A 568 -19.20 -16.76 -13.37
N ARG A 569 -19.14 -18.10 -13.41
CA ARG A 569 -20.29 -18.97 -13.07
C ARG A 569 -20.80 -18.75 -11.64
N ARG A 570 -19.89 -18.41 -10.72
CA ARG A 570 -20.20 -18.09 -9.31
C ARG A 570 -20.65 -16.63 -9.10
N GLY A 571 -20.67 -15.80 -10.15
CA GLY A 571 -21.07 -14.40 -10.08
C GLY A 571 -20.01 -13.47 -9.45
N LEU A 572 -18.75 -13.89 -9.42
CA LEU A 572 -17.65 -13.05 -8.92
C LEU A 572 -17.14 -12.12 -10.02
N PRO A 573 -16.97 -10.82 -9.74
CA PRO A 573 -16.51 -9.86 -10.75
C PRO A 573 -15.02 -10.04 -11.06
N ASN A 574 -14.65 -9.94 -12.34
CA ASN A 574 -13.26 -9.93 -12.82
C ASN A 574 -12.90 -8.55 -13.41
N LEU A 575 -12.68 -7.56 -12.53
CA LEU A 575 -12.43 -6.17 -12.91
C LEU A 575 -10.93 -5.95 -13.13
N ARG A 576 -10.44 -6.32 -14.32
CA ARG A 576 -9.00 -6.30 -14.63
C ARG A 576 -8.43 -4.89 -14.71
N LYS A 577 -9.21 -3.92 -15.18
CA LYS A 577 -8.77 -2.55 -15.44
C LYS A 577 -9.27 -1.57 -14.37
N THR A 578 -8.43 -0.63 -14.00
CA THR A 578 -8.73 0.39 -12.97
C THR A 578 -10.03 1.16 -13.22
N PRO A 579 -10.36 1.65 -14.43
CA PRO A 579 -11.62 2.40 -14.64
C PRO A 579 -12.87 1.57 -14.33
N GLU A 580 -12.86 0.28 -14.65
CA GLU A 580 -13.96 -0.65 -14.36
C GLU A 580 -14.03 -0.95 -12.86
N ALA A 581 -12.87 -1.16 -12.22
CA ALA A 581 -12.80 -1.38 -10.77
C ALA A 581 -13.28 -0.15 -9.99
N LEU A 582 -12.84 1.06 -10.34
CA LEU A 582 -13.23 2.29 -9.64
C LEU A 582 -14.74 2.56 -9.73
N ALA A 583 -15.41 2.14 -10.81
CA ALA A 583 -16.86 2.29 -10.96
C ALA A 583 -17.65 1.59 -9.84
N GLU A 584 -17.09 0.54 -9.22
CA GLU A 584 -17.70 -0.15 -8.07
C GLU A 584 -17.87 0.76 -6.84
N MET A 585 -17.05 1.81 -6.70
CA MET A 585 -17.15 2.78 -5.60
C MET A 585 -18.46 3.56 -5.63
N VAL A 586 -19.02 3.77 -6.83
CA VAL A 586 -20.17 4.65 -7.04
C VAL A 586 -21.45 3.90 -7.42
N THR A 587 -21.44 2.57 -7.36
CA THR A 587 -22.67 1.78 -7.54
C THR A 587 -23.69 2.10 -6.44
N PRO A 588 -25.01 1.99 -6.72
CA PRO A 588 -26.04 2.22 -5.70
C PRO A 588 -25.84 1.37 -4.44
N LYS A 589 -25.36 0.13 -4.62
CA LYS A 589 -25.07 -0.82 -3.53
C LYS A 589 -23.94 -0.31 -2.64
N SER A 590 -22.80 0.07 -3.21
CA SER A 590 -21.64 0.58 -2.46
C SER A 590 -21.96 1.90 -1.77
N LYS A 591 -22.60 2.84 -2.49
CA LYS A 591 -23.01 4.14 -1.93
C LYS A 591 -23.92 3.96 -0.73
N SER A 592 -25.00 3.18 -0.88
CA SER A 592 -25.97 2.95 0.19
C SER A 592 -25.34 2.29 1.42
N MET A 593 -24.45 1.32 1.23
CA MET A 593 -23.78 0.64 2.35
C MET A 593 -22.85 1.61 3.10
N LEU A 594 -21.94 2.29 2.40
CA LEU A 594 -20.95 3.17 3.01
C LEU A 594 -21.57 4.41 3.69
N THR A 595 -22.67 4.94 3.13
CA THR A 595 -23.40 6.07 3.73
C THR A 595 -24.24 5.64 4.93
N LYS A 596 -24.89 4.47 4.88
CA LYS A 596 -25.63 3.90 6.02
C LYS A 596 -24.70 3.62 7.21
N LEU A 597 -23.47 3.18 6.95
CA LEU A 597 -22.46 3.01 8.00
C LEU A 597 -21.91 4.34 8.54
N GLY A 598 -22.18 5.47 7.88
CA GLY A 598 -21.67 6.78 8.30
C GLY A 598 -20.17 6.97 8.08
N ILE A 599 -19.54 6.12 7.26
CA ILE A 599 -18.10 6.20 6.95
C ILE A 599 -17.87 7.33 5.94
N PHE A 600 -18.72 7.39 4.91
CA PHE A 600 -18.67 8.42 3.88
C PHE A 600 -20.04 9.06 3.64
N SER A 601 -20.05 10.35 3.31
CA SER A 601 -21.17 10.98 2.60
C SER A 601 -21.14 10.63 1.11
N GLU A 602 -22.27 10.79 0.41
CA GLU A 602 -22.29 10.58 -1.05
C GLU A 602 -21.32 11.52 -1.78
N ALA A 603 -21.19 12.76 -1.30
CA ALA A 603 -20.26 13.74 -1.86
C ALA A 603 -18.80 13.29 -1.69
N GLU A 604 -18.43 12.80 -0.51
CA GLU A 604 -17.09 12.26 -0.24
C GLU A 604 -16.76 11.06 -1.15
N LEU A 605 -17.73 10.16 -1.40
CA LEU A 605 -17.53 9.01 -2.31
C LEU A 605 -17.34 9.43 -3.75
N ASN A 606 -18.21 10.30 -4.27
CA ASN A 606 -18.12 10.79 -5.65
C ASN A 606 -16.79 11.52 -5.86
N SER A 607 -16.39 12.36 -4.89
CA SER A 607 -15.10 13.06 -4.92
C SER A 607 -13.92 12.11 -5.05
N ARG A 608 -13.87 11.06 -4.20
CA ARG A 608 -12.80 10.05 -4.26
C ARG A 608 -12.76 9.31 -5.58
N PHE A 609 -13.92 8.97 -6.12
CA PHE A 609 -14.02 8.34 -7.43
C PHE A 609 -13.45 9.24 -8.53
N HIS A 610 -13.83 10.53 -8.54
CA HIS A 610 -13.31 11.50 -9.51
C HIS A 610 -11.80 11.71 -9.35
N VAL A 611 -11.30 11.96 -8.14
CA VAL A 611 -9.86 12.15 -7.88
C VAL A 611 -9.03 10.93 -8.33
N ARG A 612 -9.49 9.71 -8.03
CA ARG A 612 -8.79 8.48 -8.43
C ARG A 612 -8.81 8.26 -9.94
N THR A 613 -9.94 8.58 -10.59
CA THR A 613 -10.05 8.53 -12.06
C THR A 613 -9.13 9.55 -12.72
N GLU A 614 -9.08 10.78 -12.20
CA GLU A 614 -8.20 11.84 -12.67
C GLU A 614 -6.72 11.48 -12.52
N ILE A 615 -6.32 10.96 -11.36
CA ILE A 615 -4.94 10.48 -11.11
C ILE A 615 -4.58 9.37 -12.11
N PHE A 616 -5.48 8.41 -12.34
CA PHE A 616 -5.26 7.34 -13.32
C PHE A 616 -5.04 7.88 -14.73
N ILE A 617 -5.90 8.80 -15.19
CA ILE A 617 -5.77 9.46 -16.49
C ILE A 617 -4.43 10.18 -16.61
N LYS A 618 -4.07 10.99 -15.61
CA LYS A 618 -2.83 11.76 -15.58
C LYS A 618 -1.60 10.87 -15.63
N ASN A 619 -1.58 9.77 -14.86
CA ASN A 619 -0.47 8.83 -14.87
C ASN A 619 -0.27 8.24 -16.27
N LEU A 620 -1.32 7.76 -16.93
CA LEU A 620 -1.19 7.20 -18.29
C LEU A 620 -0.81 8.26 -19.33
N ILE A 621 -1.29 9.50 -19.20
CA ILE A 621 -0.84 10.61 -20.06
C ILE A 621 0.68 10.83 -19.90
N ILE A 622 1.17 10.91 -18.65
CA ILE A 622 2.61 11.08 -18.38
C ILE A 622 3.40 9.92 -18.96
N GLU A 623 2.92 8.68 -18.83
CA GLU A 623 3.59 7.52 -19.43
C GLU A 623 3.64 7.60 -20.97
N VAL A 624 2.52 7.92 -21.62
CA VAL A 624 2.45 8.03 -23.10
C VAL A 624 3.39 9.12 -23.60
N ASP A 625 3.36 10.29 -22.99
CA ASP A 625 4.20 11.43 -23.39
C ASP A 625 5.68 11.16 -23.14
N THR A 626 6.01 10.48 -22.03
CA THR A 626 7.38 10.05 -21.73
C THR A 626 7.86 9.02 -22.76
N LEU A 627 7.05 8.01 -23.08
CA LEU A 627 7.39 6.98 -24.08
C LEU A 627 7.64 7.61 -25.45
N ARG A 628 6.72 8.46 -25.93
CA ARG A 628 6.84 9.16 -27.23
C ARG A 628 8.12 9.98 -27.29
N THR A 629 8.36 10.78 -26.25
CA THR A 629 9.55 11.64 -26.16
C THR A 629 10.84 10.82 -26.18
N MET A 630 10.91 9.75 -25.39
CA MET A 630 12.08 8.87 -25.35
C MET A 630 12.33 8.16 -26.68
N VAL A 631 11.28 7.67 -27.34
CA VAL A 631 11.38 7.03 -28.66
C VAL A 631 11.96 8.00 -29.68
N ASP A 632 11.40 9.21 -29.77
CA ASP A 632 11.77 10.20 -30.79
C ASP A 632 13.15 10.81 -30.54
N THR A 633 13.52 11.05 -29.27
CA THR A 633 14.73 11.82 -28.93
C THR A 633 15.91 10.97 -28.49
N MET A 634 15.71 9.70 -28.12
CA MET A 634 16.77 8.82 -27.63
C MET A 634 16.90 7.55 -28.48
N ILE A 635 15.82 6.79 -28.66
CA ILE A 635 15.87 5.47 -29.28
C ILE A 635 16.09 5.55 -30.78
N LEU A 636 15.24 6.28 -31.51
CA LEU A 636 15.39 6.43 -32.96
C LEU A 636 16.74 7.04 -33.35
N PRO A 637 17.24 8.13 -32.71
CA PRO A 637 18.57 8.65 -32.99
C PRO A 637 19.70 7.63 -32.79
N ALA A 638 19.66 6.85 -31.71
CA ALA A 638 20.64 5.78 -31.48
C ALA A 638 20.59 4.71 -32.58
N CYS A 639 19.37 4.31 -32.99
CA CYS A 639 19.17 3.35 -34.07
C CYS A 639 19.67 3.88 -35.42
N TYR A 640 19.44 5.16 -35.74
CA TYR A 640 19.94 5.79 -36.96
C TYR A 640 21.47 5.88 -36.98
N ALA A 641 22.08 6.20 -35.85
CA ALA A 641 23.54 6.25 -35.74
C ALA A 641 24.17 4.87 -36.00
N TYR A 642 23.62 3.81 -35.40
CA TYR A 642 24.11 2.45 -35.63
C TYR A 642 23.79 1.95 -37.05
N HIS A 643 22.60 2.24 -37.58
CA HIS A 643 22.26 1.98 -38.98
C HIS A 643 23.25 2.66 -39.95
N GLY A 644 23.60 3.93 -39.72
CA GLY A 644 24.58 4.66 -40.51
C GLY A 644 25.97 4.02 -40.47
N PHE A 645 26.39 3.56 -39.29
CA PHE A 645 27.64 2.80 -39.13
C PHE A 645 27.65 1.51 -39.95
N LEU A 646 26.58 0.70 -39.86
CA LEU A 646 26.44 -0.53 -40.64
C LEU A 646 26.43 -0.25 -42.15
N ALA A 647 25.71 0.79 -42.59
CA ALA A 647 25.65 1.18 -44.00
C ALA A 647 27.02 1.59 -44.55
N ALA A 648 27.78 2.40 -43.79
CA ALA A 648 29.15 2.77 -44.17
C ALA A 648 30.09 1.56 -44.23
N SER A 649 29.93 0.62 -43.30
CA SER A 649 30.68 -0.64 -43.28
C SER A 649 30.36 -1.52 -44.49
N VAL A 650 29.07 -1.69 -44.84
CA VAL A 650 28.63 -2.42 -46.06
C VAL A 650 29.21 -1.78 -47.32
N ALA A 651 29.14 -0.45 -47.44
CA ALA A 651 29.66 0.28 -48.58
C ALA A 651 31.18 0.07 -48.74
N SER A 652 31.92 0.15 -47.62
CA SER A 652 33.37 -0.05 -47.61
C SER A 652 33.76 -1.49 -47.99
N ALA A 653 33.06 -2.49 -47.46
CA ALA A 653 33.30 -3.90 -47.80
C ALA A 653 33.04 -4.17 -49.29
N LYS A 654 31.94 -3.65 -49.83
CA LYS A 654 31.64 -3.75 -51.28
C LYS A 654 32.69 -3.05 -52.14
N ALA A 655 33.14 -1.86 -51.74
CA ALA A 655 34.18 -1.12 -52.45
C ALA A 655 35.53 -1.86 -52.46
N ALA A 656 35.85 -2.58 -51.39
CA ALA A 656 37.04 -3.42 -51.29
C ALA A 656 36.91 -4.77 -52.01
N GLY A 657 35.75 -5.09 -52.60
CA GLY A 657 35.52 -6.35 -53.32
C GLY A 657 35.38 -7.57 -52.42
N VAL A 658 35.05 -7.40 -51.13
CA VAL A 658 34.85 -8.50 -50.17
C VAL A 658 33.37 -8.69 -49.82
N THR A 659 33.03 -9.88 -49.31
CA THR A 659 31.67 -10.19 -48.83
C THR A 659 31.31 -9.30 -47.64
N ALA A 660 30.09 -8.75 -47.64
CA ALA A 660 29.56 -7.88 -46.59
C ALA A 660 28.46 -8.57 -45.76
N PRO A 661 28.79 -9.51 -44.86
CA PRO A 661 27.79 -10.23 -44.04
C PRO A 661 26.90 -9.29 -43.22
N GLN A 662 27.43 -8.14 -42.80
CA GLN A 662 26.71 -7.09 -42.05
C GLN A 662 25.54 -6.45 -42.82
N THR A 663 25.37 -6.77 -44.11
CA THR A 663 24.17 -6.38 -44.88
C THR A 663 22.89 -6.96 -44.27
N ALA A 664 22.95 -8.16 -43.68
CA ALA A 664 21.79 -8.79 -43.03
C ALA A 664 21.33 -7.98 -41.81
N ASP A 665 22.27 -7.56 -40.96
CA ASP A 665 21.99 -6.74 -39.78
C ASP A 665 21.45 -5.37 -40.16
N LEU A 666 22.01 -4.75 -41.22
CA LEU A 666 21.53 -3.48 -41.76
C LEU A 666 20.06 -3.56 -42.21
N ASN A 667 19.70 -4.63 -42.94
CA ASN A 667 18.32 -4.84 -43.38
C ASN A 667 17.38 -5.08 -42.19
N ARG A 668 17.83 -5.85 -41.20
CA ARG A 668 17.04 -6.15 -39.99
C ARG A 668 16.75 -4.88 -39.19
N ILE A 669 17.77 -4.06 -38.91
CA ILE A 669 17.56 -2.80 -38.18
C ILE A 669 16.71 -1.81 -38.99
N SER A 670 16.91 -1.73 -40.31
CA SER A 670 16.07 -0.89 -41.17
C SER A 670 14.59 -1.28 -41.09
N GLY A 671 14.29 -2.59 -41.08
CA GLY A 671 12.92 -3.08 -40.93
C GLY A 671 12.31 -2.67 -39.59
N LEU A 672 13.02 -2.89 -38.49
CA LEU A 672 12.54 -2.56 -37.14
C LEU A 672 12.36 -1.05 -36.93
N ILE A 673 13.23 -0.21 -37.50
CA ILE A 673 13.07 1.24 -37.48
C ILE A 673 11.76 1.65 -38.16
N VAL A 674 11.49 1.11 -39.36
CA VAL A 674 10.24 1.40 -40.10
C VAL A 674 9.02 0.95 -39.29
N THR A 675 9.07 -0.24 -38.69
CA THR A 675 7.98 -0.74 -37.85
C THR A 675 7.78 0.11 -36.61
N LEU A 676 8.85 0.51 -35.90
CA LEU A 676 8.77 1.39 -34.73
C LEU A 676 8.15 2.74 -35.09
N GLN A 677 8.57 3.37 -36.19
CA GLN A 677 7.99 4.63 -36.66
C GLN A 677 6.49 4.48 -36.96
N GLY A 678 6.09 3.38 -37.60
CA GLY A 678 4.68 3.05 -37.84
C GLY A 678 3.88 2.93 -36.54
N LYS A 679 4.37 2.14 -35.57
CA LYS A 679 3.70 1.95 -34.27
C LYS A 679 3.66 3.22 -33.43
N ARG A 680 4.71 4.04 -33.46
CA ARG A 680 4.71 5.38 -32.84
C ARG A 680 3.64 6.26 -33.48
N GLY A 681 3.50 6.24 -34.81
CA GLY A 681 2.45 6.96 -35.53
C GLY A 681 1.04 6.49 -35.20
N ASP A 682 0.85 5.19 -34.96
CA ASP A 682 -0.43 4.64 -34.51
C ASP A 682 -0.74 5.06 -33.06
N LEU A 683 0.25 4.98 -32.16
CA LEU A 683 0.13 5.48 -30.79
C LEU A 683 -0.28 6.96 -30.75
N GLU A 684 0.36 7.80 -31.57
CA GLU A 684 0.02 9.22 -31.71
C GLU A 684 -1.46 9.43 -32.06
N LYS A 685 -1.95 8.72 -33.09
CA LYS A 685 -3.33 8.84 -33.55
C LYS A 685 -4.32 8.39 -32.48
N THR A 686 -4.05 7.25 -31.82
CA THR A 686 -4.90 6.72 -30.76
C THR A 686 -4.92 7.66 -29.56
N TYR A 687 -3.76 8.22 -29.19
CA TYR A 687 -3.67 9.18 -28.09
C TYR A 687 -4.42 10.48 -28.39
N HIS A 688 -4.25 11.08 -29.57
CA HIS A 688 -4.97 12.32 -29.93
C HIS A 688 -6.49 12.15 -29.95
N LYS A 689 -7.02 10.96 -30.25
CA LYS A 689 -8.47 10.71 -30.12
C LYS A 689 -8.96 10.94 -28.70
N THR A 690 -8.15 10.62 -27.69
CA THR A 690 -8.52 10.81 -26.27
C THR A 690 -8.73 12.30 -25.93
N GLU A 691 -8.03 13.22 -26.58
CA GLU A 691 -8.14 14.66 -26.32
C GLU A 691 -9.55 15.19 -26.58
N SER A 692 -10.25 14.60 -27.56
CA SER A 692 -11.63 14.94 -27.92
C SER A 692 -12.70 14.33 -26.99
N VAL A 693 -12.30 13.47 -26.05
CA VAL A 693 -13.21 12.82 -25.10
C VAL A 693 -13.41 13.71 -23.87
N HIS A 694 -14.65 14.17 -23.66
CA HIS A 694 -15.01 15.05 -22.55
C HIS A 694 -15.35 14.30 -21.24
N SER A 695 -15.85 13.06 -21.33
CA SER A 695 -16.08 12.23 -20.15
C SER A 695 -14.76 11.68 -19.63
N GLU A 696 -14.43 11.95 -18.37
CA GLU A 696 -13.24 11.38 -17.73
C GLU A 696 -13.28 9.86 -17.69
N GLU A 697 -14.44 9.28 -17.41
CA GLU A 697 -14.63 7.82 -17.35
C GLU A 697 -14.35 7.17 -18.71
N GLU A 698 -14.87 7.75 -19.79
CA GLU A 698 -14.63 7.22 -21.14
C GLU A 698 -13.19 7.43 -21.58
N LYS A 699 -12.60 8.59 -21.24
CA LYS A 699 -11.17 8.85 -21.48
C LYS A 699 -10.30 7.84 -20.74
N ALA A 700 -10.61 7.54 -19.48
CA ALA A 700 -9.90 6.55 -18.67
C ALA A 700 -10.00 5.14 -19.30
N ARG A 701 -11.19 4.74 -19.78
CA ARG A 701 -11.37 3.46 -20.50
C ARG A 701 -10.51 3.40 -21.76
N MET A 702 -10.57 4.41 -22.61
CA MET A 702 -9.78 4.48 -23.85
C MET A 702 -8.28 4.43 -23.58
N LEU A 703 -7.80 5.15 -22.56
CA LEU A 703 -6.40 5.12 -22.13
C LEU A 703 -5.98 3.72 -21.65
N SER A 704 -6.81 3.08 -20.82
CA SER A 704 -6.53 1.76 -20.20
C SER A 704 -6.53 0.57 -21.18
N ARG A 705 -7.21 0.73 -22.32
CA ARG A 705 -7.38 -0.30 -23.36
C ARG A 705 -6.57 0.04 -24.60
N GLU A 706 -7.06 0.97 -25.42
CA GLU A 706 -6.51 1.25 -26.74
C GLU A 706 -5.11 1.88 -26.69
N VAL A 707 -4.92 2.90 -25.84
CA VAL A 707 -3.62 3.59 -25.76
C VAL A 707 -2.58 2.70 -25.10
N SER A 708 -2.94 2.00 -24.03
CA SER A 708 -2.05 1.04 -23.35
C SER A 708 -1.58 -0.09 -24.30
N GLU A 709 -2.45 -0.60 -25.17
CA GLU A 709 -2.08 -1.59 -26.20
C GLU A 709 -1.13 -1.00 -27.24
N ALA A 710 -1.37 0.23 -27.69
CA ALA A 710 -0.49 0.92 -28.63
C ALA A 710 0.90 1.21 -28.02
N MET A 711 0.95 1.58 -26.73
CA MET A 711 2.22 1.73 -25.99
C MET A 711 2.99 0.41 -25.92
N LEU A 712 2.30 -0.71 -25.66
CA LEU A 712 2.93 -2.03 -25.63
C LEU A 712 3.51 -2.40 -27.01
N ALA A 713 2.78 -2.09 -28.08
CA ALA A 713 3.29 -2.32 -29.44
C ALA A 713 4.56 -1.52 -29.75
N VAL A 714 4.65 -0.27 -29.28
CA VAL A 714 5.86 0.56 -29.38
C VAL A 714 7.00 -0.04 -28.54
N ARG A 715 6.71 -0.42 -27.29
CA ARG A 715 7.67 -1.06 -26.39
C ARG A 715 8.29 -2.30 -27.02
N THR A 716 7.48 -3.21 -27.57
CA THR A 716 7.98 -4.46 -28.19
C THR A 716 9.05 -4.17 -29.25
N GLN A 717 8.85 -3.14 -30.08
CA GLN A 717 9.83 -2.77 -31.09
C GLN A 717 11.09 -2.13 -30.49
N CYS A 718 10.96 -1.34 -29.41
CA CYS A 718 12.10 -0.79 -28.69
C CYS A 718 12.95 -1.90 -28.04
N ASP A 719 12.30 -2.88 -27.42
CA ASP A 719 12.96 -4.01 -26.76
C ASP A 719 13.68 -4.91 -27.79
N GLU A 720 13.10 -5.13 -28.98
CA GLU A 720 13.76 -5.82 -30.08
C GLU A 720 14.97 -5.04 -30.63
N LEU A 721 14.86 -3.71 -30.74
CA LEU A 721 15.97 -2.85 -31.15
C LEU A 721 17.12 -2.87 -30.13
N GLU A 722 16.82 -2.85 -28.82
CA GLU A 722 17.83 -2.95 -27.75
C GLU A 722 18.71 -4.18 -27.88
N ALA A 723 18.13 -5.29 -28.34
CA ALA A 723 18.80 -6.57 -28.50
C ALA A 723 19.77 -6.62 -29.70
N ILE A 724 19.58 -5.77 -30.71
CA ILE A 724 20.38 -5.80 -31.95
C ILE A 724 21.27 -4.58 -32.14
N VAL A 725 20.92 -3.45 -31.52
CA VAL A 725 21.76 -2.25 -31.54
C VAL A 725 23.00 -2.53 -30.71
N ALA A 726 24.18 -2.26 -31.28
CA ALA A 726 25.43 -2.43 -30.57
C ALA A 726 25.42 -1.66 -29.24
N ASP A 727 25.95 -2.29 -28.19
CA ASP A 727 25.84 -1.76 -26.82
C ASP A 727 26.38 -0.33 -26.69
N ASP A 728 27.43 -0.01 -27.43
CA ASP A 728 28.07 1.31 -27.48
C ASP A 728 27.20 2.43 -28.05
N TYR A 729 26.09 2.08 -28.70
CA TYR A 729 25.13 3.04 -29.25
C TYR A 729 23.87 3.16 -28.38
N TRP A 730 23.58 2.17 -27.52
CA TRP A 730 22.34 2.17 -26.76
C TRP A 730 22.36 3.22 -25.63
N PRO A 731 21.37 4.14 -25.57
CA PRO A 731 21.46 5.31 -24.72
C PRO A 731 21.01 5.08 -23.27
N LEU A 732 20.22 4.03 -23.00
CA LEU A 732 19.60 3.81 -21.68
C LEU A 732 20.31 2.69 -20.91
N PRO A 733 20.45 2.80 -19.58
CA PRO A 733 20.79 1.66 -18.73
C PRO A 733 19.88 0.46 -19.01
N LYS A 734 20.51 -0.69 -19.31
CA LYS A 734 19.82 -1.94 -19.62
C LYS A 734 19.39 -2.64 -18.32
N TYR A 735 18.37 -3.50 -18.39
CA TYR A 735 17.92 -4.24 -17.20
C TYR A 735 19.05 -5.09 -16.59
N ARG A 736 19.90 -5.71 -17.42
CA ARG A 736 21.06 -6.48 -16.93
C ARG A 736 22.05 -5.65 -16.10
N GLU A 737 22.05 -4.33 -16.30
CA GLU A 737 22.90 -3.40 -15.57
C GLU A 737 22.22 -2.97 -14.29
N MET A 738 20.99 -2.46 -14.39
CA MET A 738 20.26 -1.93 -13.23
C MET A 738 19.91 -2.98 -12.18
N LEU A 739 19.65 -4.23 -12.58
CA LEU A 739 19.20 -5.29 -11.67
C LEU A 739 20.35 -6.09 -11.03
N PHE A 740 21.56 -6.01 -11.58
CA PHE A 740 22.68 -6.87 -11.17
C PHE A 740 23.98 -6.13 -10.88
N LEU A 741 24.15 -4.88 -11.34
CA LEU A 741 25.30 -4.04 -10.99
C LEU A 741 24.89 -3.15 -9.80
N SER A 742 25.06 -3.68 -8.58
CA SER A 742 24.75 -2.99 -7.33
C SER A 742 25.97 -2.77 -6.46
#